data_AF-A0A3P1Y221-F1
#
_entry.id   AF-A0A3P1Y221-F1
#
_cell.length_a   1.000
_cell.length_b   1.000
_cell.length_c   1.000
_cell.angle_alpha   90.00
_cell.angle_beta   90.00
_cell.angle_gamma   90.00
#
_symmetry.space_group_name_H-M   'P 1'
#
loop_
_entity.id
_entity.type
_entity.pdbx_description
1 polymer ?
#
loop_
_entity_poly.entity_id
_entity_poly.type
_entity_poly.pdbx_seq_one_letter_code
_entity_poly.pdbx_strand_id
1 'polypeptide(L)'
;MSNFSVIVILPIELEVYVMKAPRRTLSLLLTLLTFTLVLFFSSSSFGAAPAETAEAPSSKSRGPWDWGAPVPGDRDWTILVYLDGDNNLEEWALTDLKEMEQGLPEGGKVEVVVLLDRAKGYSDEMGDWTGTRAYRVKRSTRKDAIGSELIADCGERNMGAPETLEAFVQAAVRKFPARRTALVLWNHGMGWISMASDEDAPGAVDGVDALTLSGLRGVLSRVAPSLPGGKLDLLTFDMCLMAQLEVAAACAPFARYMVAGATILPSVGMDYLAALPLFTQGLDTGEIARRMVGAGCKGFLKIHWDTASLTAFDLSKADALISACAKFAGKLGTLAPKAWSDVTRTLFYAMNYIGPGDYREKGDAVSSVDLMDWLRRLSAMPCGTDLKGEIAAVEKAVSPLILATESGPSIPLSRGLSLYAPLRADNVRPGYEETDFDRAVGWSKALAAVYAMQKKEGMDPPKIVSVELGSPVPKQGVGTPRRGADYAIEPSSEFVPLSGTAFSGMTRSYLKATLEGKNILWGYCGFAFSRERDGEYVQSLSQLLPAENINPDEETTDIGTPVFRDGRNELLYQLAGLLHYFSNGESRSLVQVDAVDVSNPKLITVSGLYSSPGLGKDIPVQIGVESDFGSIVSMAGVVTDAGGKMTVVAITPKPQDVFRPLLNKIADGKLVQVVGDPIEWKDGLSVVVEPVPAGSWMRVLVQAESLGGEGDIHIAPPVRAAENPMVTPYLKVTQERGYEHFLGRYAAVGIVPSRTGTNSLLAPNGAVLEIEQASGREMAFAATLSAFGSDPVHLRLLVQPEGLPIVRSVVPGEGGALTLVKSDFALLVPEEGRYSWRMIDCASGSHIQLIPLDDLWFPAGYLEGEWSGDDGSTLTFRGGQAGYAPAGGALRQGSFTLSDNRVTLTPSDGQPLVLFTAYNPETKALVVTFADTETATVYNRQAGSPPHPQPPHPDPSQPQYPSQSVPPQPQVPPQGATLDGVWGAFVNGQQLVMQIQGNQYGVWVNGMPSEAGVFQIQGNRMYGQTNTGAAFSNLFQWDPSGMAFAITAPNGFTIVYQRMQ
;
A
#
# COMPACT_ATOMS: atom_id res chain seq x y z
N MET A 1 35.10 3.24 -42.93
CA MET A 1 35.80 2.12 -42.29
C MET A 1 35.68 2.35 -40.78
N SER A 2 34.66 1.83 -40.10
CA SER A 2 34.35 0.41 -39.81
C SER A 2 34.99 -0.06 -38.50
N ASN A 3 34.32 0.12 -37.36
CA ASN A 3 33.55 -0.96 -36.71
C ASN A 3 32.89 -0.51 -35.41
N PHE A 4 31.69 -1.02 -35.16
CA PHE A 4 31.01 -1.01 -33.86
C PHE A 4 31.60 -2.09 -32.95
N SER A 5 31.57 -1.86 -31.63
CA SER A 5 31.42 -2.92 -30.63
C SER A 5 30.55 -2.40 -29.48
N VAL A 6 29.41 -3.05 -29.28
CA VAL A 6 28.52 -2.87 -28.13
C VAL A 6 29.07 -3.67 -26.95
N ILE A 7 29.05 -3.11 -25.75
CA ILE A 7 29.34 -3.86 -24.51
C ILE A 7 28.01 -4.21 -23.87
N VAL A 8 27.74 -5.52 -23.80
CA VAL A 8 26.64 -6.12 -23.03
C VAL A 8 27.13 -6.33 -21.60
N ILE A 9 26.34 -5.93 -20.62
CA ILE A 9 26.57 -6.25 -19.20
C ILE A 9 25.63 -7.40 -18.84
N LEU A 10 26.21 -8.55 -18.51
CA LEU A 10 25.51 -9.70 -17.93
C LEU A 10 25.53 -9.57 -16.40
N PRO A 11 24.47 -10.00 -15.68
CA PRO A 11 24.55 -10.22 -14.24
C PRO A 11 25.41 -11.45 -13.94
N ILE A 12 26.08 -11.45 -12.78
CA ILE A 12 26.88 -12.58 -12.30
C ILE A 12 26.11 -13.28 -11.19
N GLU A 13 25.68 -14.51 -11.48
CA GLU A 13 25.24 -15.48 -10.47
C GLU A 13 26.46 -16.05 -9.72
N LEU A 14 26.25 -16.50 -8.48
CA LEU A 14 27.31 -17.12 -7.68
C LEU A 14 26.76 -18.26 -6.82
N GLU A 15 26.52 -19.41 -7.46
CA GLU A 15 26.23 -20.68 -6.77
C GLU A 15 27.43 -21.12 -5.91
N VAL A 16 27.17 -21.57 -4.68
CA VAL A 16 28.17 -22.22 -3.82
C VAL A 16 27.78 -23.69 -3.58
N TYR A 17 28.42 -24.59 -4.32
CA TYR A 17 28.20 -26.03 -4.20
C TYR A 17 28.88 -26.60 -2.93
N VAL A 18 28.09 -27.06 -1.96
CA VAL A 18 28.59 -27.70 -0.73
C VAL A 18 28.58 -29.23 -0.87
N MET A 19 29.75 -29.87 -0.77
CA MET A 19 29.87 -31.33 -0.63
C MET A 19 30.25 -31.75 0.80
N LYS A 20 29.44 -32.66 1.37
CA LYS A 20 29.58 -33.23 2.72
C LYS A 20 30.46 -34.49 2.74
N ALA A 21 31.31 -34.65 3.76
CA ALA A 21 31.79 -35.95 4.29
C ALA A 21 32.41 -35.76 5.72
N PRO A 22 32.65 -36.80 6.57
CA PRO A 22 32.16 -36.75 7.96
C PRO A 22 33.21 -36.82 9.10
N ARG A 23 32.70 -36.75 10.35
CA ARG A 23 33.44 -36.62 11.64
C ARG A 23 34.14 -37.89 12.15
N ARG A 24 35.15 -37.65 13.02
CA ARG A 24 35.62 -38.39 14.24
C ARG A 24 36.96 -39.18 14.17
N THR A 25 37.95 -38.72 14.94
CA THR A 25 38.72 -39.40 16.03
C THR A 25 39.98 -38.57 16.38
N LEU A 26 40.73 -38.75 17.48
CA LEU A 26 40.41 -38.82 18.93
C LEU A 26 41.75 -38.62 19.73
N SER A 27 41.75 -37.81 20.79
CA SER A 27 42.68 -37.74 21.96
C SER A 27 44.22 -37.91 21.84
N LEU A 28 44.96 -36.98 22.47
CA LEU A 28 45.84 -37.21 23.65
C LEU A 28 46.25 -35.84 24.25
N LEU A 29 45.67 -35.40 25.38
CA LEU A 29 46.20 -35.49 26.76
C LEU A 29 47.59 -34.87 27.03
N LEU A 30 47.63 -33.91 27.98
CA LEU A 30 48.53 -33.76 29.15
C LEU A 30 49.99 -34.32 29.03
N THR A 31 51.05 -33.65 29.52
CA THR A 31 51.20 -33.12 30.88
C THR A 31 52.53 -32.34 31.11
N LEU A 32 52.56 -31.48 32.15
CA LEU A 32 53.67 -31.19 33.11
C LEU A 32 54.81 -30.15 32.84
N LEU A 33 55.11 -29.40 33.93
CA LEU A 33 56.38 -28.80 34.42
C LEU A 33 57.05 -27.68 33.57
N THR A 34 57.16 -26.39 33.93
CA THR A 34 57.45 -25.59 35.17
C THR A 34 58.92 -25.40 35.60
N PHE A 35 59.28 -24.13 35.86
CA PHE A 35 60.31 -23.57 36.80
C PHE A 35 61.75 -23.19 36.34
N THR A 36 61.95 -21.89 36.09
CA THR A 36 62.85 -20.91 36.80
C THR A 36 64.33 -21.21 37.14
N LEU A 37 65.29 -20.38 36.66
CA LEU A 37 66.27 -19.62 37.49
C LEU A 37 67.05 -18.50 36.75
N VAL A 38 67.66 -17.59 37.53
CA VAL A 38 68.42 -16.35 37.16
C VAL A 38 69.92 -16.49 37.52
N LEU A 39 70.84 -15.80 36.81
CA LEU A 39 72.21 -15.28 37.17
C LEU A 39 72.98 -14.90 35.86
N PHE A 40 74.07 -14.11 35.78
CA PHE A 40 74.48 -12.80 36.37
C PHE A 40 75.77 -12.26 35.65
N PHE A 41 76.25 -11.03 35.98
CA PHE A 41 77.52 -10.36 35.53
C PHE A 41 77.58 -9.93 34.03
N SER A 42 77.63 -8.65 33.63
CA SER A 42 78.70 -7.58 33.73
C SER A 42 79.94 -7.84 32.87
N SER A 43 80.65 -6.89 32.23
CA SER A 43 80.70 -5.40 32.23
C SER A 43 81.25 -4.91 30.85
N SER A 44 81.09 -3.68 30.37
CA SER A 44 81.87 -2.44 30.71
C SER A 44 81.45 -1.32 29.73
N SER A 45 81.12 -0.08 30.14
CA SER A 45 82.00 1.13 30.15
C SER A 45 82.42 1.67 28.76
N PHE A 46 82.37 2.97 28.40
CA PHE A 46 81.99 4.23 29.08
C PHE A 46 81.84 5.36 28.01
N GLY A 47 81.04 6.43 28.24
CA GLY A 47 81.10 7.63 27.37
C GLY A 47 79.83 8.51 27.26
N ALA A 48 79.55 9.35 28.25
CA ALA A 48 78.66 10.52 28.14
C ALA A 48 79.54 11.81 28.16
N ALA A 49 79.10 13.03 27.87
CA ALA A 49 77.78 13.71 27.90
C ALA A 49 77.84 14.97 26.97
N PRO A 50 76.87 15.91 26.96
CA PRO A 50 75.54 15.94 27.58
C PRO A 50 74.38 16.21 26.59
N ALA A 51 73.16 15.90 27.02
CA ALA A 51 71.93 16.40 26.41
C ALA A 51 71.25 17.39 27.36
N GLU A 52 70.78 18.52 26.85
CA GLU A 52 70.02 19.49 27.65
C GLU A 52 68.65 18.91 28.05
N THR A 53 68.25 19.18 29.28
CA THR A 53 66.95 18.81 29.84
C THR A 53 65.86 19.74 29.33
N ALA A 54 64.97 19.23 28.47
CA ALA A 54 63.62 19.75 28.35
C ALA A 54 62.68 18.81 29.14
N GLU A 55 62.08 19.30 30.21
CA GLU A 55 61.10 18.54 30.98
C GLU A 55 59.88 18.24 30.11
N ALA A 56 59.52 16.96 29.98
CA ALA A 56 58.25 16.57 29.38
C ALA A 56 57.10 17.02 30.31
N PRO A 57 56.13 17.82 29.85
CA PRO A 57 55.03 18.26 30.69
C PRO A 57 54.19 17.05 31.09
N SER A 58 53.88 16.94 32.38
CA SER A 58 53.11 15.82 32.94
C SER A 58 51.73 15.73 32.30
N SER A 59 51.48 14.65 31.56
CA SER A 59 50.15 14.35 31.02
C SER A 59 49.23 13.92 32.16
N LYS A 60 48.55 14.89 32.78
CA LYS A 60 47.24 14.62 33.40
C LYS A 60 46.39 13.89 32.37
N SER A 61 45.76 12.78 32.75
CA SER A 61 44.83 12.07 31.87
C SER A 61 43.71 13.03 31.46
N ARG A 62 43.72 13.41 30.19
CA ARG A 62 42.61 14.17 29.59
C ARG A 62 41.37 13.29 29.63
N GLY A 63 40.23 13.86 30.04
CA GLY A 63 38.96 13.15 29.95
C GLY A 63 38.58 12.88 28.48
N PRO A 64 37.66 11.93 28.20
CA PRO A 64 37.31 11.53 26.84
C PRO A 64 36.80 12.69 25.96
N TRP A 65 36.36 13.78 26.58
CA TRP A 65 35.81 14.99 25.93
C TRP A 65 36.81 16.17 25.80
N ASP A 66 38.06 16.02 26.22
CA ASP A 66 39.14 16.99 25.97
C ASP A 66 39.96 16.58 24.73
N TRP A 67 39.40 16.92 23.56
CA TRP A 67 40.02 16.69 22.25
C TRP A 67 41.14 17.72 21.94
N GLY A 68 41.59 18.49 22.93
CA GLY A 68 42.61 19.53 22.78
C GLY A 68 42.14 20.79 22.05
N ALA A 69 43.09 21.62 21.63
CA ALA A 69 42.82 22.95 21.07
C ALA A 69 41.93 22.91 19.79
N PRO A 70 41.13 23.97 19.54
CA PRO A 70 40.33 24.12 18.32
C PRO A 70 41.19 24.00 17.06
N VAL A 71 40.64 23.43 16.00
CA VAL A 71 41.25 23.35 14.67
C VAL A 71 40.79 24.55 13.84
N PRO A 72 41.65 25.56 13.56
CA PRO A 72 41.25 26.71 12.76
C PRO A 72 40.82 26.31 11.35
N GLY A 73 39.82 27.00 10.80
CA GLY A 73 39.34 26.79 9.44
C GLY A 73 38.15 27.68 9.12
N ASP A 74 38.04 28.15 7.87
CA ASP A 74 36.90 28.94 7.40
C ASP A 74 35.72 28.04 7.00
N ARG A 75 35.15 27.34 7.99
CA ARG A 75 34.04 26.40 7.80
C ARG A 75 32.71 27.12 7.74
N ASP A 76 31.89 26.78 6.76
CA ASP A 76 30.51 27.21 6.70
C ASP A 76 29.62 26.33 7.60
N TRP A 77 29.93 25.03 7.70
CA TRP A 77 29.18 24.07 8.50
C TRP A 77 30.07 23.15 9.35
N THR A 78 29.62 22.88 10.58
CA THR A 78 29.97 21.68 11.34
C THR A 78 28.71 20.86 11.53
N ILE A 79 28.71 19.61 11.04
CA ILE A 79 27.62 18.64 11.17
C ILE A 79 28.05 17.63 12.23
N LEU A 80 27.21 17.46 13.24
CA LEU A 80 27.40 16.53 14.34
C LEU A 80 26.47 15.35 14.11
N VAL A 81 26.97 14.12 14.19
CA VAL A 81 26.15 12.91 14.09
C VAL A 81 26.34 12.12 15.37
N TYR A 82 25.24 11.93 16.10
CA TYR A 82 25.16 11.03 17.24
C TYR A 82 24.62 9.71 16.71
N LEU A 83 25.55 8.77 16.50
CA LEU A 83 25.36 7.55 15.73
C LEU A 83 25.39 6.37 16.70
N ASP A 84 24.27 6.17 17.37
CA ASP A 84 24.13 5.15 18.40
C ASP A 84 23.81 3.80 17.74
N GLY A 85 24.84 2.96 17.63
CA GLY A 85 24.77 1.61 17.07
C GLY A 85 24.94 0.50 18.10
N ASP A 86 24.82 0.77 19.41
CA ASP A 86 24.82 -0.29 20.42
C ASP A 86 23.41 -0.91 20.58
N ASN A 87 22.96 -1.57 19.51
CA ASN A 87 21.66 -2.24 19.37
C ASN A 87 21.61 -2.95 18.00
N ASN A 88 20.46 -3.50 17.65
CA ASN A 88 20.23 -4.23 16.40
C ASN A 88 20.35 -3.39 15.10
N LEU A 89 20.70 -2.10 15.17
CA LEU A 89 20.99 -1.26 14.02
C LEU A 89 22.50 -1.12 13.69
N GLU A 90 23.42 -1.79 14.41
CA GLU A 90 24.88 -1.64 14.24
C GLU A 90 25.37 -1.71 12.76
N GLU A 91 24.85 -2.68 11.98
CA GLU A 91 25.16 -2.88 10.55
C GLU A 91 24.83 -1.64 9.70
N TRP A 92 23.74 -0.94 10.04
CA TRP A 92 23.30 0.27 9.35
C TRP A 92 24.09 1.50 9.80
N ALA A 93 24.46 1.59 11.08
CA ALA A 93 25.34 2.65 11.58
C ALA A 93 26.71 2.64 10.87
N LEU A 94 27.27 1.45 10.63
CA LEU A 94 28.49 1.27 9.85
C LEU A 94 28.29 1.64 8.37
N THR A 95 27.12 1.29 7.81
CA THR A 95 26.74 1.66 6.43
C THR A 95 26.63 3.17 6.25
N ASP A 96 25.99 3.88 7.17
CA ASP A 96 25.83 5.34 7.09
C ASP A 96 27.14 6.08 7.32
N LEU A 97 28.03 5.58 8.19
CA LEU A 97 29.39 6.08 8.27
C LEU A 97 30.12 5.93 6.91
N LYS A 98 29.88 4.84 6.17
CA LYS A 98 30.41 4.65 4.82
C LYS A 98 29.78 5.58 3.79
N GLU A 99 28.49 5.85 3.87
CA GLU A 99 27.83 6.84 3.02
C GLU A 99 28.39 8.25 3.28
N MET A 100 28.56 8.63 4.54
CA MET A 100 29.18 9.88 4.95
C MET A 100 30.62 10.03 4.42
N GLU A 101 31.42 8.96 4.49
CA GLU A 101 32.78 8.93 3.92
C GLU A 101 32.80 9.09 2.40
N GLN A 102 31.77 8.63 1.69
CA GLN A 102 31.70 8.72 0.22
C GLN A 102 31.11 10.07 -0.24
N GLY A 103 30.07 10.55 0.46
CA GLY A 103 29.33 11.79 0.18
C GLY A 103 29.99 13.07 0.69
N LEU A 104 31.01 12.99 1.55
CA LEU A 104 31.70 14.16 2.10
C LEU A 104 32.24 15.10 0.98
N PRO A 105 31.78 16.36 0.91
CA PRO A 105 32.21 17.29 -0.13
C PRO A 105 33.68 17.69 -0.03
N GLU A 106 34.29 17.99 -1.19
CA GLU A 106 35.64 18.55 -1.25
C GLU A 106 35.68 20.03 -0.83
N GLY A 107 36.88 20.55 -0.58
CA GLY A 107 37.11 21.96 -0.28
C GLY A 107 37.03 22.35 1.21
N GLY A 108 36.69 21.42 2.11
CA GLY A 108 36.82 21.62 3.57
C GLY A 108 35.88 22.66 4.19
N LYS A 109 34.81 23.04 3.48
CA LYS A 109 33.78 23.97 3.95
C LYS A 109 32.75 23.35 4.90
N VAL A 110 32.62 22.04 4.85
CA VAL A 110 31.80 21.21 5.73
C VAL A 110 32.74 20.31 6.53
N GLU A 111 32.55 20.26 7.83
CA GLU A 111 33.18 19.30 8.74
C GLU A 111 32.09 18.37 9.28
N VAL A 112 32.30 17.06 9.22
CA VAL A 112 31.37 16.07 9.80
C VAL A 112 32.09 15.35 10.94
N VAL A 113 31.45 15.32 12.10
CA VAL A 113 31.97 14.69 13.32
C VAL A 113 30.94 13.69 13.81
N VAL A 114 31.36 12.43 13.94
CA VAL A 114 30.49 11.31 14.32
C VAL A 114 30.92 10.83 15.71
N LEU A 115 29.99 10.68 16.64
CA LEU A 115 30.16 9.79 17.79
C LEU A 115 29.46 8.49 17.44
N LEU A 116 30.24 7.45 17.18
CA LEU A 116 29.74 6.11 16.88
C LEU A 116 29.86 5.24 18.13
N ASP A 117 28.76 4.62 18.54
CA ASP A 117 28.78 3.50 19.48
C ASP A 117 28.56 2.16 18.77
N ARG A 118 29.15 1.09 19.30
CA ARG A 118 29.15 -0.23 18.65
C ARG A 118 28.87 -1.36 19.61
N ALA A 119 27.83 -2.11 19.27
CA ALA A 119 27.33 -3.23 20.02
C ALA A 119 28.28 -4.42 20.16
N LYS A 120 27.92 -5.31 21.09
CA LYS A 120 28.50 -6.64 21.24
C LYS A 120 27.78 -7.66 20.36
N GLY A 121 28.19 -7.75 19.09
CA GLY A 121 27.93 -8.92 18.25
C GLY A 121 26.71 -8.86 17.35
N TYR A 122 26.23 -7.67 16.97
CA TYR A 122 25.30 -7.54 15.84
C TYR A 122 26.05 -7.51 14.49
N SER A 123 27.29 -7.00 14.45
CA SER A 123 28.16 -7.01 13.26
C SER A 123 29.64 -7.24 13.59
N ASP A 124 30.31 -8.17 12.90
CA ASP A 124 31.77 -8.35 12.97
C ASP A 124 32.53 -7.42 11.98
N GLU A 125 31.82 -6.55 11.26
CA GLU A 125 32.40 -5.71 10.23
C GLU A 125 33.39 -4.67 10.77
N MET A 126 34.27 -4.21 9.87
CA MET A 126 35.24 -3.13 10.09
C MET A 126 36.11 -3.29 11.35
N GLY A 127 36.31 -4.54 11.78
CA GLY A 127 37.24 -4.94 12.84
C GLY A 127 36.63 -5.19 14.21
N ASP A 128 35.31 -5.48 14.31
CA ASP A 128 34.64 -6.03 15.50
C ASP A 128 35.13 -5.41 16.84
N TRP A 129 34.95 -4.09 16.96
CA TRP A 129 35.35 -3.33 18.14
C TRP A 129 34.09 -2.74 18.78
N THR A 130 34.03 -2.76 20.11
CA THR A 130 32.85 -2.35 20.88
C THR A 130 33.05 -1.01 21.58
N GLY A 131 31.94 -0.41 21.99
CA GLY A 131 31.86 0.83 22.76
C GLY A 131 32.15 2.09 21.94
N THR A 132 32.26 3.25 22.61
CA THR A 132 32.09 4.53 21.90
C THR A 132 33.39 5.14 21.34
N ARG A 133 33.33 5.66 20.11
CA ARG A 133 34.44 6.38 19.45
C ARG A 133 34.00 7.65 18.71
N ALA A 134 34.80 8.71 18.85
CA ALA A 134 34.60 9.96 18.12
C ALA A 134 35.47 10.01 16.85
N TYR A 135 34.85 10.12 15.68
CA TYR A 135 35.50 10.20 14.38
C TYR A 135 35.30 11.56 13.72
N ARG A 136 36.34 12.05 13.05
CA ARG A 136 36.28 13.14 12.10
C ARG A 136 36.22 12.54 10.70
N VAL A 137 35.09 12.69 10.01
CA VAL A 137 34.86 12.02 8.73
C VAL A 137 35.89 12.47 7.69
N LYS A 138 36.40 11.51 6.92
CA LYS A 138 37.31 11.75 5.79
C LYS A 138 36.74 11.12 4.54
N ARG A 139 36.96 11.77 3.39
CA ARG A 139 36.56 11.19 2.13
C ARG A 139 37.26 9.86 1.90
N SER A 140 36.51 8.78 1.73
CA SER A 140 37.05 7.44 1.56
C SER A 140 36.19 6.57 0.65
N THR A 141 36.84 5.64 -0.05
CA THR A 141 36.21 4.59 -0.85
C THR A 141 36.57 3.19 -0.35
N ARG A 142 37.19 3.09 0.84
CA ARG A 142 37.47 1.81 1.50
C ARG A 142 36.17 1.22 2.01
N LYS A 143 35.80 0.03 1.54
CA LYS A 143 34.61 -0.69 1.99
C LYS A 143 34.84 -1.29 3.38
N ASP A 144 35.83 -2.17 3.48
CA ASP A 144 36.05 -3.11 4.59
C ASP A 144 36.69 -2.51 5.87
N ALA A 145 36.92 -1.19 5.94
CA ALA A 145 37.54 -0.53 7.09
C ALA A 145 37.22 0.97 7.16
N ILE A 146 36.96 1.50 8.36
CA ILE A 146 36.67 2.93 8.61
C ILE A 146 37.77 3.82 7.98
N GLY A 147 37.35 4.70 7.09
CA GLY A 147 38.13 5.67 6.33
C GLY A 147 38.58 6.90 7.15
N SER A 148 37.79 7.21 8.17
CA SER A 148 37.79 8.44 8.96
C SER A 148 38.91 8.55 10.01
N GLU A 149 39.21 9.79 10.43
CA GLU A 149 40.24 10.11 11.42
C GLU A 149 39.67 9.92 12.84
N LEU A 150 40.17 8.94 13.60
CA LEU A 150 39.80 8.74 15.00
C LEU A 150 40.29 9.94 15.84
N ILE A 151 39.37 10.67 16.46
CA ILE A 151 39.66 11.82 17.35
C ILE A 151 39.96 11.31 18.76
N ALA A 152 39.08 10.44 19.27
CA ALA A 152 39.14 9.90 20.62
C ALA A 152 38.48 8.51 20.66
N ASP A 153 39.14 7.58 21.34
CA ASP A 153 38.47 6.40 21.87
C ASP A 153 37.88 6.80 23.23
N CYS A 154 36.56 6.75 23.34
CA CYS A 154 35.86 7.18 24.54
C CYS A 154 35.66 6.02 25.52
N GLY A 155 35.91 4.77 25.11
CA GLY A 155 35.39 3.57 25.79
C GLY A 155 33.86 3.58 25.91
N GLU A 156 33.31 2.61 26.63
CA GLU A 156 31.86 2.46 26.82
C GLU A 156 31.17 3.72 27.38
N ARG A 157 30.05 4.14 26.78
CA ARG A 157 29.23 5.28 27.19
C ARG A 157 27.76 4.94 27.10
N ASN A 158 26.98 5.50 28.02
CA ASN A 158 25.52 5.44 27.92
C ASN A 158 25.12 6.51 26.90
N MET A 159 24.72 6.09 25.70
CA MET A 159 24.27 6.95 24.60
C MET A 159 22.84 7.47 24.84
N GLY A 160 22.03 6.76 25.61
CA GLY A 160 20.76 7.27 26.13
C GLY A 160 20.89 8.44 27.13
N ALA A 161 22.06 8.60 27.77
CA ALA A 161 22.26 9.61 28.81
C ALA A 161 22.40 11.04 28.23
N PRO A 162 21.62 12.02 28.72
CA PRO A 162 21.74 13.43 28.33
C PRO A 162 23.18 14.00 28.43
N GLU A 163 23.95 13.54 29.42
CA GLU A 163 25.32 13.98 29.67
C GLU A 163 26.28 13.60 28.54
N THR A 164 26.08 12.45 27.89
CA THR A 164 26.92 11.97 26.77
C THR A 164 26.70 12.84 25.54
N LEU A 165 25.45 13.06 25.14
CA LEU A 165 25.10 13.94 24.01
C LEU A 165 25.56 15.38 24.25
N GLU A 166 25.39 15.93 25.46
CA GLU A 166 25.87 17.26 25.82
C GLU A 166 27.40 17.37 25.69
N ALA A 167 28.12 16.41 26.28
CA ALA A 167 29.57 16.42 26.28
C ALA A 167 30.14 16.30 24.85
N PHE A 168 29.53 15.45 24.02
CA PHE A 168 29.84 15.32 22.60
C PHE A 168 29.65 16.63 21.83
N VAL A 169 28.44 17.22 21.89
CA VAL A 169 28.12 18.45 21.14
C VAL A 169 29.07 19.58 21.55
N GLN A 170 29.30 19.78 22.85
CA GLN A 170 30.23 20.80 23.30
C GLN A 170 31.68 20.51 22.88
N ALA A 171 32.15 19.25 22.94
CA ALA A 171 33.50 18.90 22.52
C ALA A 171 33.71 19.14 21.02
N ALA A 172 32.76 18.72 20.19
CA ALA A 172 32.82 18.87 18.75
C ALA A 172 32.76 20.35 18.30
N VAL A 173 31.85 21.16 18.86
CA VAL A 173 31.75 22.59 18.53
C VAL A 173 32.98 23.38 19.00
N ARG A 174 33.55 23.04 20.18
CA ARG A 174 34.84 23.62 20.62
C ARG A 174 35.99 23.22 19.68
N LYS A 175 36.04 21.96 19.23
CA LYS A 175 37.13 21.42 18.43
C LYS A 175 37.07 21.91 16.97
N PHE A 176 35.87 22.00 16.40
CA PHE A 176 35.60 22.33 15.01
C PHE A 176 34.59 23.49 14.92
N PRO A 177 35.00 24.73 15.24
CA PRO A 177 34.12 25.88 15.09
C PRO A 177 33.81 26.14 13.61
N ALA A 178 32.56 26.53 13.34
CA ALA A 178 32.01 26.89 12.04
C ALA A 178 30.97 28.01 12.17
N ARG A 179 30.51 28.54 11.03
CA ARG A 179 29.48 29.58 10.97
C ARG A 179 28.07 29.08 11.29
N ARG A 180 27.80 27.80 11.01
CA ARG A 180 26.53 27.10 11.25
C ARG A 180 26.77 25.73 11.86
N THR A 181 25.80 25.24 12.62
CA THR A 181 25.87 23.90 13.24
C THR A 181 24.61 23.10 12.93
N ALA A 182 24.80 21.88 12.44
CA ALA A 182 23.75 20.88 12.31
C ALA A 182 23.98 19.75 13.33
N LEU A 183 22.92 19.18 13.88
CA LEU A 183 22.95 17.94 14.66
C LEU A 183 22.04 16.92 13.99
N VAL A 184 22.54 15.70 13.84
CA VAL A 184 21.81 14.52 13.43
C VAL A 184 21.78 13.57 14.63
N LEU A 185 20.58 13.17 15.02
CA LEU A 185 20.36 12.08 15.97
C LEU A 185 19.90 10.87 15.14
N TRP A 186 20.66 9.78 15.24
CA TRP A 186 20.44 8.55 14.48
C TRP A 186 20.35 7.37 15.46
N ASN A 187 19.25 6.62 15.38
CA ASN A 187 18.93 5.36 16.09
C ASN A 187 17.46 5.01 15.77
N HIS A 188 16.82 4.17 16.58
CA HIS A 188 15.38 4.18 16.79
C HIS A 188 14.84 5.50 17.36
N GLY A 189 13.55 5.71 17.14
CA GLY A 189 12.76 6.79 17.74
C GLY A 189 11.32 6.34 18.03
N MET A 190 10.68 7.05 18.96
CA MET A 190 9.29 6.84 19.36
C MET A 190 8.59 8.18 19.65
N GLY A 191 8.90 9.20 18.84
CA GLY A 191 8.34 10.54 18.98
C GLY A 191 8.65 11.16 20.35
N TRP A 192 7.62 11.35 21.18
CA TRP A 192 7.79 11.95 22.52
C TRP A 192 8.32 10.97 23.59
N ILE A 193 8.21 9.67 23.35
CA ILE A 193 8.45 8.61 24.36
C ILE A 193 9.95 8.39 24.58
N SER A 194 10.69 8.13 23.50
CA SER A 194 12.11 7.73 23.53
C SER A 194 12.79 7.95 22.18
N MET A 195 14.11 8.00 22.20
CA MET A 195 15.02 8.04 21.04
C MET A 195 16.43 7.62 21.50
N ALA A 196 17.32 7.21 20.59
CA ALA A 196 18.70 6.83 20.93
C ALA A 196 18.77 5.75 22.03
N SER A 197 18.30 4.55 21.68
CA SER A 197 18.30 3.34 22.50
C SER A 197 19.64 2.61 22.43
N ASP A 198 20.15 2.26 23.60
CA ASP A 198 21.48 1.72 23.86
C ASP A 198 21.37 0.48 24.75
N GLU A 199 21.83 -0.67 24.24
CA GLU A 199 21.70 -2.00 24.85
C GLU A 199 22.88 -2.42 25.79
N ASP A 200 23.93 -1.60 25.93
CA ASP A 200 25.02 -1.81 26.91
C ASP A 200 25.28 -0.60 27.85
N ALA A 201 24.36 0.36 27.87
CA ALA A 201 24.35 1.61 28.63
C ALA A 201 24.96 1.53 30.07
N PRO A 202 26.23 1.96 30.27
CA PRO A 202 26.88 1.85 31.57
C PRO A 202 26.25 2.74 32.64
N GLY A 203 25.83 2.13 33.74
CA GLY A 203 25.19 2.80 34.86
C GLY A 203 23.67 2.97 34.72
N ALA A 204 23.07 2.50 33.63
CA ALA A 204 21.63 2.38 33.48
C ALA A 204 21.06 1.23 34.32
N VAL A 205 19.73 1.18 34.45
CA VAL A 205 19.03 0.03 35.06
C VAL A 205 19.00 -1.11 34.04
N ASP A 206 19.29 -2.32 34.49
CA ASP A 206 19.40 -3.53 33.66
C ASP A 206 20.39 -3.46 32.48
N GLY A 207 21.22 -2.42 32.43
CA GLY A 207 22.23 -2.20 31.40
C GLY A 207 21.71 -1.58 30.10
N VAL A 208 20.48 -1.06 30.08
CA VAL A 208 19.84 -0.49 28.88
C VAL A 208 19.27 0.90 29.17
N ASP A 209 19.42 1.84 28.24
CA ASP A 209 18.84 3.18 28.35
C ASP A 209 18.33 3.70 27.00
N ALA A 210 17.60 4.82 27.01
CA ALA A 210 17.41 5.64 25.81
C ALA A 210 17.07 7.09 26.17
N LEU A 211 17.50 8.03 25.35
CA LEU A 211 17.24 9.44 25.55
C LEU A 211 15.74 9.76 25.56
N THR A 212 15.31 10.52 26.57
CA THR A 212 13.92 11.02 26.69
C THR A 212 13.79 12.40 26.04
N LEU A 213 12.58 12.79 25.63
CA LEU A 213 12.35 14.12 25.04
C LEU A 213 12.71 15.27 26.01
N SER A 214 12.47 15.09 27.32
CA SER A 214 12.88 16.03 28.36
C SER A 214 14.40 16.06 28.55
N GLY A 215 15.07 14.91 28.45
CA GLY A 215 16.52 14.78 28.40
C GLY A 215 17.13 15.56 27.23
N LEU A 216 16.69 15.28 26.00
CA LEU A 216 17.12 15.99 24.79
C LEU A 216 16.92 17.50 24.93
N ARG A 217 15.74 17.94 25.36
CA ARG A 217 15.46 19.36 25.59
C ARG A 217 16.45 19.99 26.59
N GLY A 218 16.75 19.27 27.67
CA GLY A 218 17.75 19.67 28.65
C GLY A 218 19.14 19.87 28.03
N VAL A 219 19.57 18.93 27.19
CA VAL A 219 20.83 19.05 26.42
C VAL A 219 20.82 20.26 25.52
N LEU A 220 19.80 20.39 24.65
CA LEU A 220 19.66 21.49 23.70
C LEU A 220 19.73 22.87 24.40
N SER A 221 19.09 23.00 25.56
CA SER A 221 19.15 24.19 26.41
C SER A 221 20.55 24.50 26.94
N ARG A 222 21.31 23.48 27.36
CA ARG A 222 22.66 23.65 27.94
C ARG A 222 23.74 23.84 26.88
N VAL A 223 23.60 23.27 25.69
CA VAL A 223 24.54 23.48 24.57
C VAL A 223 24.27 24.78 23.80
N ALA A 224 23.04 25.31 23.80
CA ALA A 224 22.67 26.53 23.08
C ALA A 224 23.66 27.72 23.24
N PRO A 225 24.16 28.07 24.44
CA PRO A 225 25.16 29.16 24.60
C PRO A 225 26.50 28.92 23.90
N SER A 226 26.82 27.68 23.51
CA SER A 226 28.04 27.33 22.77
C SER A 226 27.86 27.34 21.24
N LEU A 227 26.61 27.40 20.75
CA LEU A 227 26.29 27.33 19.32
C LEU A 227 26.31 28.72 18.64
N PRO A 228 26.67 28.79 17.34
CA PRO A 228 26.57 30.03 16.56
C PRO A 228 25.15 30.64 16.62
N GLY A 229 25.03 31.84 17.19
CA GLY A 229 23.73 32.52 17.32
C GLY A 229 22.76 31.88 18.31
N GLY A 230 23.22 31.00 19.21
CA GLY A 230 22.42 30.47 20.31
C GLY A 230 21.47 29.31 19.96
N LYS A 231 21.56 28.75 18.74
CA LYS A 231 20.70 27.66 18.26
C LYS A 231 21.46 26.74 17.30
N LEU A 232 20.96 25.52 17.11
CA LEU A 232 21.26 24.72 15.94
C LEU A 232 20.62 25.37 14.70
N ASP A 233 21.33 25.39 13.58
CA ASP A 233 20.74 25.81 12.31
C ASP A 233 19.84 24.70 11.75
N LEU A 234 20.21 23.43 11.95
CA LEU A 234 19.44 22.26 11.54
C LEU A 234 19.51 21.16 12.60
N LEU A 235 18.36 20.54 12.90
CA LEU A 235 18.27 19.31 13.69
C LEU A 235 17.60 18.23 12.85
N THR A 236 18.32 17.14 12.56
CA THR A 236 17.77 15.99 11.83
C THR A 236 17.56 14.84 12.80
N PHE A 237 16.39 14.24 12.76
CA PHE A 237 16.09 12.96 13.39
C PHE A 237 16.04 11.90 12.29
N ASP A 238 17.09 11.09 12.23
CA ASP A 238 17.16 9.90 11.38
C ASP A 238 16.66 8.70 12.21
N MET A 239 15.38 8.79 12.57
CA MET A 239 14.73 8.06 13.66
C MET A 239 13.22 8.00 13.39
N CYS A 240 12.58 6.88 13.74
CA CYS A 240 11.14 6.67 13.57
C CYS A 240 10.29 7.67 14.37
N LEU A 241 9.14 8.08 13.80
CA LEU A 241 8.07 8.85 14.47
C LEU A 241 8.46 10.24 15.01
N MET A 242 9.64 10.77 14.70
CA MET A 242 10.14 12.02 15.27
C MET A 242 9.54 13.30 14.68
N ALA A 243 8.80 13.22 13.56
CA ALA A 243 8.02 14.34 13.01
C ALA A 243 6.68 14.53 13.77
N GLN A 244 6.78 14.65 15.08
CA GLN A 244 5.67 14.75 16.02
C GLN A 244 5.63 16.15 16.64
N LEU A 245 4.44 16.68 16.90
CA LEU A 245 4.24 18.06 17.35
C LEU A 245 4.92 18.38 18.68
N GLU A 246 4.95 17.42 19.61
CA GLU A 246 5.62 17.50 20.90
C GLU A 246 7.14 17.62 20.75
N VAL A 247 7.73 16.87 19.80
CA VAL A 247 9.16 16.91 19.48
C VAL A 247 9.51 18.28 18.89
N ALA A 248 8.73 18.75 17.91
CA ALA A 248 8.89 20.07 17.32
C ALA A 248 8.80 21.19 18.38
N ALA A 249 7.82 21.11 19.30
CA ALA A 249 7.64 22.08 20.39
C ALA A 249 8.81 22.10 21.37
N ALA A 250 9.34 20.93 21.76
CA ALA A 250 10.49 20.83 22.66
C ALA A 250 11.79 21.39 22.03
N CYS A 251 11.96 21.23 20.72
CA CYS A 251 13.16 21.61 19.97
C CYS A 251 13.16 23.08 19.48
N ALA A 252 11.99 23.68 19.21
CA ALA A 252 11.88 25.02 18.61
C ALA A 252 12.61 26.16 19.34
N PRO A 253 12.74 26.16 20.68
CA PRO A 253 13.56 27.16 21.37
C PRO A 253 15.05 27.09 21.01
N PHE A 254 15.56 25.96 20.52
CA PHE A 254 16.99 25.68 20.37
C PHE A 254 17.45 25.30 18.95
N ALA A 255 16.53 25.05 18.01
CA ALA A 255 16.85 24.82 16.61
C ALA A 255 16.07 25.79 15.69
N ARG A 256 16.60 26.06 14.48
CA ARG A 256 15.91 26.86 13.45
C ARG A 256 15.06 25.99 12.53
N TYR A 257 15.65 24.92 12.00
CA TYR A 257 14.99 23.97 11.10
C TYR A 257 15.08 22.55 11.65
N MET A 258 14.10 21.72 11.31
CA MET A 258 14.06 20.30 11.65
C MET A 258 13.81 19.44 10.41
N VAL A 259 14.41 18.25 10.34
CA VAL A 259 14.04 17.19 9.39
C VAL A 259 13.75 15.92 10.19
N ALA A 260 12.60 15.29 9.98
CA ALA A 260 12.19 14.08 10.69
C ALA A 260 11.13 13.29 9.90
N GLY A 261 10.92 12.01 10.23
CA GLY A 261 9.82 11.20 9.67
C GLY A 261 8.64 11.06 10.64
N ALA A 262 7.40 11.10 10.11
CA ALA A 262 6.19 10.85 10.91
C ALA A 262 5.90 9.35 11.06
N THR A 263 6.43 8.57 10.13
CA THR A 263 6.29 7.12 9.99
C THR A 263 7.41 6.38 10.72
N ILE A 264 7.31 5.05 10.71
CA ILE A 264 8.48 4.17 10.77
C ILE A 264 9.37 4.46 9.55
N LEU A 265 10.68 4.54 9.75
CA LEU A 265 11.68 4.68 8.68
C LEU A 265 12.37 3.33 8.47
N PRO A 266 12.77 2.97 7.24
CA PRO A 266 13.60 1.79 7.02
C PRO A 266 14.98 1.97 7.65
N SER A 267 15.61 0.86 8.05
CA SER A 267 16.86 0.85 8.80
C SER A 267 18.06 1.50 8.08
N VAL A 268 17.98 1.70 6.76
CA VAL A 268 18.97 2.43 5.94
C VAL A 268 19.02 3.94 6.19
N GLY A 269 18.04 4.52 6.89
CA GLY A 269 18.05 5.94 7.24
C GLY A 269 18.15 6.91 6.04
N MET A 270 18.73 8.07 6.29
CA MET A 270 18.96 9.12 5.30
C MET A 270 20.04 8.71 4.29
N ASP A 271 19.80 8.92 2.99
CA ASP A 271 20.82 8.82 1.93
C ASP A 271 21.88 9.92 2.12
N TYR A 272 22.90 9.67 2.95
CA TYR A 272 23.97 10.62 3.29
C TYR A 272 24.84 10.92 2.07
N LEU A 273 24.96 9.96 1.15
CA LEU A 273 25.64 10.12 -0.12
C LEU A 273 25.00 11.23 -0.97
N ALA A 274 23.66 11.36 -0.96
CA ALA A 274 22.92 12.44 -1.61
C ALA A 274 22.76 13.69 -0.74
N ALA A 275 22.65 13.55 0.59
CA ALA A 275 22.35 14.65 1.50
C ALA A 275 23.57 15.55 1.80
N LEU A 276 24.76 14.99 2.07
CA LEU A 276 25.95 15.81 2.41
C LEU A 276 26.37 16.80 1.29
N PRO A 277 26.30 16.45 -0.01
CA PRO A 277 26.56 17.39 -1.10
C PRO A 277 25.68 18.66 -1.14
N LEU A 278 24.55 18.69 -0.43
CA LEU A 278 23.67 19.87 -0.36
C LEU A 278 24.33 21.04 0.39
N PHE A 279 25.15 20.74 1.40
CA PHE A 279 25.72 21.72 2.33
C PHE A 279 26.78 22.64 1.69
N THR A 280 27.33 22.27 0.53
CA THR A 280 28.28 23.08 -0.26
C THR A 280 27.69 23.81 -1.46
N GLN A 281 26.39 23.65 -1.75
CA GLN A 281 25.75 24.23 -2.94
C GLN A 281 25.39 25.72 -2.82
N GLY A 282 25.80 26.39 -1.74
CA GLY A 282 25.46 27.81 -1.49
C GLY A 282 23.99 28.06 -1.11
N LEU A 283 23.25 26.99 -0.79
CA LEU A 283 21.85 27.03 -0.39
C LEU A 283 21.69 27.62 1.03
N ASP A 284 20.52 28.19 1.31
CA ASP A 284 20.11 28.46 2.69
C ASP A 284 19.70 27.16 3.41
N THR A 285 19.64 27.22 4.74
CA THR A 285 19.38 26.03 5.56
C THR A 285 17.98 25.44 5.36
N GLY A 286 16.98 26.26 5.04
CA GLY A 286 15.62 25.79 4.78
C GLY A 286 15.56 25.01 3.47
N GLU A 287 16.24 25.48 2.42
CA GLU A 287 16.35 24.77 1.14
C GLU A 287 17.23 23.50 1.24
N ILE A 288 18.25 23.48 2.12
CA ILE A 288 18.97 22.24 2.46
C ILE A 288 18.02 21.23 3.10
N ALA A 289 17.29 21.62 4.16
CA ALA A 289 16.32 20.76 4.84
C ALA A 289 15.26 20.22 3.86
N ARG A 290 14.72 21.10 3.00
CA ARG A 290 13.75 20.75 1.95
C ARG A 290 14.29 19.70 0.96
N ARG A 291 15.58 19.76 0.61
CA ARG A 291 16.22 18.80 -0.30
C ARG A 291 16.64 17.50 0.38
N MET A 292 16.90 17.51 1.69
CA MET A 292 17.17 16.28 2.45
C MET A 292 15.94 15.36 2.49
N VAL A 293 14.73 15.93 2.64
CA VAL A 293 13.46 15.17 2.52
C VAL A 293 13.42 14.36 1.22
N GLY A 294 13.60 15.02 0.08
CA GLY A 294 13.61 14.36 -1.23
C GLY A 294 14.88 13.57 -1.57
N ALA A 295 15.90 13.57 -0.71
CA ALA A 295 17.03 12.65 -0.77
C ALA A 295 16.66 11.34 -0.05
N GLY A 296 16.25 11.41 1.22
CA GLY A 296 15.84 10.26 2.02
C GLY A 296 14.66 9.49 1.42
N CYS A 297 13.59 10.17 1.02
CA CYS A 297 12.43 9.50 0.40
C CYS A 297 12.78 8.78 -0.92
N LYS A 298 13.74 9.29 -1.70
CA LYS A 298 14.28 8.58 -2.87
C LYS A 298 15.20 7.42 -2.49
N GLY A 299 15.93 7.54 -1.38
CA GLY A 299 16.65 6.43 -0.76
C GLY A 299 15.72 5.26 -0.45
N PHE A 300 14.63 5.52 0.29
CA PHE A 300 13.63 4.52 0.68
C PHE A 300 13.01 3.80 -0.53
N LEU A 301 12.65 4.55 -1.59
CA LEU A 301 12.07 3.96 -2.80
C LEU A 301 13.05 3.08 -3.59
N LYS A 302 14.38 3.28 -3.48
CA LYS A 302 15.38 2.37 -4.10
C LYS A 302 15.37 0.98 -3.47
N ILE A 303 14.98 0.87 -2.19
CA ILE A 303 14.89 -0.40 -1.45
C ILE A 303 13.45 -0.91 -1.33
N HIS A 304 12.54 -0.39 -2.16
CA HIS A 304 11.11 -0.75 -2.18
C HIS A 304 10.33 -0.46 -0.89
N TRP A 305 10.83 0.43 -0.02
CA TRP A 305 10.11 0.88 1.16
C TRP A 305 9.27 2.12 0.85
N ASP A 306 7.95 1.94 0.76
CA ASP A 306 7.03 2.95 0.23
C ASP A 306 6.01 3.49 1.26
N THR A 307 6.15 3.06 2.52
CA THR A 307 5.32 3.50 3.66
C THR A 307 6.02 4.54 4.54
N ALA A 308 7.19 5.05 4.10
CA ALA A 308 7.96 6.06 4.82
C ALA A 308 7.66 7.49 4.35
N SER A 309 7.79 8.45 5.26
CA SER A 309 7.69 9.89 4.97
C SER A 309 8.78 10.68 5.69
N LEU A 310 9.19 11.80 5.09
CA LEU A 310 10.05 12.79 5.73
C LEU A 310 9.45 14.19 5.55
N THR A 311 9.61 15.02 6.58
CA THR A 311 9.15 16.40 6.61
C THR A 311 10.26 17.34 7.07
N ALA A 312 10.41 18.47 6.39
CA ALA A 312 11.24 19.59 6.77
C ALA A 312 10.39 20.69 7.40
N PHE A 313 10.81 21.22 8.56
CA PHE A 313 10.08 22.20 9.34
C PHE A 313 10.90 23.48 9.60
N ASP A 314 10.26 24.66 9.52
CA ASP A 314 10.75 25.94 10.04
C ASP A 314 10.24 26.15 11.47
N LEU A 315 11.04 25.74 12.46
CA LEU A 315 10.66 25.80 13.87
C LEU A 315 10.46 27.24 14.40
N SER A 316 10.83 28.29 13.65
CA SER A 316 10.44 29.66 14.01
C SER A 316 8.92 29.91 13.96
N LYS A 317 8.14 28.97 13.42
CA LYS A 317 6.67 29.02 13.36
C LYS A 317 5.98 28.22 14.48
N ALA A 318 6.73 27.44 15.27
CA ALA A 318 6.17 26.55 16.29
C ALA A 318 5.30 27.28 17.33
N ASP A 319 5.72 28.45 17.82
CA ASP A 319 4.95 29.25 18.80
C ASP A 319 3.53 29.60 18.31
N ALA A 320 3.38 29.86 17.01
CA ALA A 320 2.09 30.16 16.40
C ALA A 320 1.19 28.91 16.35
N LEU A 321 1.77 27.74 16.07
CA LEU A 321 1.07 26.46 16.07
C LEU A 321 0.67 26.05 17.49
N ILE A 322 1.59 26.08 18.46
CA ILE A 322 1.31 25.80 19.88
C ILE A 322 0.18 26.72 20.39
N SER A 323 0.21 28.01 20.04
CA SER A 323 -0.85 28.96 20.38
C SER A 323 -2.19 28.69 19.71
N ALA A 324 -2.21 28.08 18.52
CA ALA A 324 -3.44 27.64 17.85
C ALA A 324 -3.97 26.36 18.49
N CYS A 325 -3.10 25.36 18.72
CA CYS A 325 -3.40 24.12 19.42
C CYS A 325 -3.96 24.38 20.82
N ALA A 326 -3.41 25.32 21.60
CA ALA A 326 -3.93 25.68 22.93
C ALA A 326 -5.39 26.20 22.88
N LYS A 327 -5.73 26.99 21.85
CA LYS A 327 -7.12 27.47 21.63
C LYS A 327 -8.03 26.33 21.20
N PHE A 328 -7.57 25.49 20.28
CA PHE A 328 -8.29 24.31 19.80
C PHE A 328 -8.55 23.32 20.95
N ALA A 329 -7.54 22.95 21.74
CA ALA A 329 -7.66 22.07 22.90
C ALA A 329 -8.61 22.65 23.97
N GLY A 330 -8.48 23.95 24.29
CA GLY A 330 -9.38 24.63 25.21
C GLY A 330 -10.84 24.60 24.73
N LYS A 331 -11.07 24.87 23.44
CA LYS A 331 -12.39 24.81 22.81
C LYS A 331 -12.95 23.37 22.80
N LEU A 332 -12.15 22.41 22.35
CA LEU A 332 -12.46 20.98 22.32
C LEU A 332 -12.90 20.47 23.70
N GLY A 333 -12.14 20.79 24.75
CA GLY A 333 -12.49 20.44 26.13
C GLY A 333 -13.83 21.02 26.59
N THR A 334 -14.18 22.25 26.16
CA THR A 334 -15.52 22.82 26.45
C THR A 334 -16.65 22.21 25.63
N LEU A 335 -16.35 21.71 24.42
CA LEU A 335 -17.32 21.08 23.52
C LEU A 335 -17.47 19.58 23.74
N ALA A 336 -16.58 18.93 24.49
CA ALA A 336 -16.58 17.48 24.70
C ALA A 336 -17.97 16.89 25.03
N PRO A 337 -18.83 17.49 25.88
CA PRO A 337 -20.19 16.97 26.12
C PRO A 337 -21.11 16.87 24.90
N LYS A 338 -20.77 17.52 23.78
CA LYS A 338 -21.48 17.48 22.49
C LYS A 338 -20.66 16.85 21.36
N ALA A 339 -19.34 16.93 21.43
CA ALA A 339 -18.42 16.57 20.35
C ALA A 339 -17.72 15.22 20.56
N TRP A 340 -17.80 14.61 21.74
CA TRP A 340 -17.00 13.42 22.08
C TRP A 340 -17.17 12.26 21.09
N SER A 341 -18.36 12.06 20.55
CA SER A 341 -18.66 10.98 19.59
C SER A 341 -17.96 11.18 18.24
N ASP A 342 -17.95 12.41 17.75
CA ASP A 342 -17.32 12.80 16.49
C ASP A 342 -15.80 12.77 16.63
N VAL A 343 -15.28 13.26 17.76
CA VAL A 343 -13.86 13.28 18.09
C VAL A 343 -13.31 11.86 18.22
N THR A 344 -13.95 11.00 19.02
CA THR A 344 -13.53 9.59 19.19
C THR A 344 -13.53 8.84 17.86
N ARG A 345 -14.58 9.02 17.06
CA ARG A 345 -14.72 8.38 15.75
C ARG A 345 -13.68 8.86 14.75
N THR A 346 -13.43 10.17 14.68
CA THR A 346 -12.46 10.72 13.72
C THR A 346 -11.02 10.41 14.12
N LEU A 347 -10.71 10.29 15.42
CA LEU A 347 -9.41 9.79 15.89
C LEU A 347 -9.18 8.33 15.48
N PHE A 348 -10.17 7.45 15.67
CA PHE A 348 -10.07 6.03 15.29
C PHE A 348 -9.82 5.83 13.78
N TYR A 349 -10.43 6.67 12.94
CA TYR A 349 -10.35 6.57 11.49
C TYR A 349 -9.28 7.46 10.83
N ALA A 350 -8.58 8.30 11.58
CA ALA A 350 -7.46 9.10 11.08
C ALA A 350 -6.19 8.25 10.98
N MET A 351 -5.30 8.56 10.03
CA MET A 351 -4.04 7.85 9.84
C MET A 351 -3.24 7.73 11.15
N ASN A 352 -3.04 6.51 11.63
CA ASN A 352 -2.16 6.20 12.77
C ASN A 352 -0.88 5.54 12.24
N TYR A 353 0.28 6.12 12.56
CA TYR A 353 1.58 5.66 12.05
C TYR A 353 2.08 4.33 12.66
N ILE A 354 1.39 3.79 13.66
CA ILE A 354 1.55 2.40 14.17
C ILE A 354 0.45 1.45 13.64
N GLY A 355 -0.57 1.99 12.96
CA GLY A 355 -1.70 1.23 12.45
C GLY A 355 -2.75 0.88 13.52
N PRO A 356 -3.80 0.12 13.13
CA PRO A 356 -4.99 -0.12 13.96
C PRO A 356 -4.76 -1.11 15.13
N GLY A 357 -3.58 -1.68 15.31
CA GLY A 357 -3.26 -2.44 16.52
C GLY A 357 -3.21 -1.55 17.77
N ASP A 358 -2.68 -0.33 17.61
CA ASP A 358 -2.30 0.59 18.69
C ASP A 358 -3.45 0.97 19.65
N TYR A 359 -4.68 1.12 19.15
CA TYR A 359 -5.82 1.46 20.03
C TYR A 359 -6.25 0.32 20.97
N ARG A 360 -5.68 -0.88 20.80
CA ARG A 360 -5.93 -2.05 21.69
C ARG A 360 -4.94 -2.12 22.84
N GLU A 361 -3.81 -1.40 22.75
CA GLU A 361 -2.78 -1.36 23.78
C GLU A 361 -3.25 -0.59 25.01
N LYS A 362 -2.85 -1.07 26.20
CA LYS A 362 -3.32 -0.54 27.49
C LYS A 362 -2.17 0.03 28.32
N GLY A 363 -2.19 1.35 28.52
CA GLY A 363 -1.14 2.10 29.22
C GLY A 363 0.11 2.39 28.40
N ASP A 364 0.26 1.79 27.22
CA ASP A 364 1.48 1.83 26.42
C ASP A 364 1.27 2.16 24.93
N ALA A 365 0.06 2.57 24.54
CA ALA A 365 -0.24 2.99 23.17
C ALA A 365 0.64 4.18 22.76
N VAL A 366 1.19 4.10 21.55
CA VAL A 366 2.06 5.11 20.94
C VAL A 366 1.23 6.22 20.31
N SER A 367 0.06 5.90 19.74
CA SER A 367 -0.98 6.83 19.28
C SER A 367 -0.48 8.05 18.51
N SER A 368 0.45 7.80 17.57
CA SER A 368 0.98 8.78 16.62
C SER A 368 -0.02 8.99 15.49
N VAL A 369 -0.95 9.93 15.66
CA VAL A 369 -2.03 10.22 14.70
C VAL A 369 -1.62 11.41 13.81
N ASP A 370 -1.82 11.31 12.49
CA ASP A 370 -1.61 12.44 11.58
C ASP A 370 -2.57 13.58 11.91
N LEU A 371 -1.99 14.74 12.27
CA LEU A 371 -2.75 15.89 12.74
C LEU A 371 -3.69 16.43 11.66
N MET A 372 -3.27 16.44 10.40
CA MET A 372 -3.99 17.13 9.34
C MET A 372 -5.06 16.24 8.70
N ASP A 373 -4.84 14.93 8.57
CA ASP A 373 -5.92 13.99 8.22
C ASP A 373 -6.98 13.92 9.33
N TRP A 374 -6.57 13.91 10.61
CA TRP A 374 -7.53 13.97 11.70
C TRP A 374 -8.37 15.27 11.70
N LEU A 375 -7.72 16.44 11.60
CA LEU A 375 -8.44 17.72 11.54
C LEU A 375 -9.37 17.82 10.33
N ARG A 376 -8.95 17.32 9.15
CA ARG A 376 -9.77 17.20 7.95
C ARG A 376 -11.04 16.38 8.23
N ARG A 377 -10.89 15.17 8.78
CA ARG A 377 -12.02 14.30 9.14
C ARG A 377 -12.94 14.96 10.19
N LEU A 378 -12.37 15.58 11.22
CA LEU A 378 -13.12 16.31 12.26
C LEU A 378 -13.89 17.51 11.68
N SER A 379 -13.33 18.23 10.71
CA SER A 379 -13.98 19.36 10.04
C SER A 379 -15.23 18.97 9.24
N ALA A 380 -15.29 17.72 8.75
CA ALA A 380 -16.42 17.16 8.02
C ALA A 380 -17.56 16.65 8.94
N MET A 381 -17.29 16.49 10.23
CA MET A 381 -18.29 16.08 11.23
C MET A 381 -19.14 17.26 11.71
N PRO A 382 -20.35 17.02 12.26
CA PRO A 382 -21.20 18.08 12.83
C PRO A 382 -20.48 18.99 13.83
N CYS A 383 -19.68 18.44 14.76
CA CYS A 383 -18.91 19.25 15.70
C CYS A 383 -17.82 20.12 15.04
N GLY A 384 -17.37 19.76 13.82
CA GLY A 384 -16.44 20.54 13.02
C GLY A 384 -16.95 21.96 12.70
N THR A 385 -18.27 22.16 12.68
CA THR A 385 -18.87 23.50 12.54
C THR A 385 -18.59 24.39 13.76
N ASP A 386 -18.72 23.83 14.97
CA ASP A 386 -18.46 24.55 16.23
C ASP A 386 -16.95 24.78 16.49
N LEU A 387 -16.09 24.01 15.83
CA LEU A 387 -14.62 24.06 15.88
C LEU A 387 -13.97 24.76 14.67
N LYS A 388 -14.75 25.20 13.68
CA LYS A 388 -14.25 25.64 12.37
C LYS A 388 -13.20 26.75 12.44
N GLY A 389 -13.35 27.68 13.39
CA GLY A 389 -12.40 28.79 13.57
C GLY A 389 -11.07 28.32 14.15
N GLU A 390 -11.12 27.39 15.10
CA GLU A 390 -9.97 26.80 15.77
C GLU A 390 -9.23 25.82 14.86
N ILE A 391 -9.93 24.96 14.11
CA ILE A 391 -9.34 24.05 13.11
C ILE A 391 -8.59 24.88 12.05
N ALA A 392 -9.25 25.85 11.42
CA ALA A 392 -8.63 26.70 10.41
C ALA A 392 -7.45 27.54 10.95
N ALA A 393 -7.41 27.82 12.26
CA ALA A 393 -6.27 28.47 12.90
C ALA A 393 -5.07 27.52 13.07
N VAL A 394 -5.30 26.23 13.35
CA VAL A 394 -4.26 25.20 13.41
C VAL A 394 -3.71 24.92 12.00
N GLU A 395 -4.57 24.65 11.01
CA GLU A 395 -4.18 24.42 9.61
C GLU A 395 -3.32 25.57 9.06
N LYS A 396 -3.75 26.82 9.31
CA LYS A 396 -3.02 28.04 8.93
C LYS A 396 -1.67 28.18 9.63
N ALA A 397 -1.50 27.61 10.82
CA ALA A 397 -0.24 27.63 11.57
C ALA A 397 0.71 26.48 11.17
N VAL A 398 0.18 25.33 10.73
CA VAL A 398 0.96 24.22 10.14
C VAL A 398 1.51 24.62 8.76
N SER A 399 0.73 25.29 7.92
CA SER A 399 1.14 25.65 6.55
C SER A 399 2.51 26.35 6.42
N PRO A 400 2.87 27.37 7.23
CA PRO A 400 4.21 27.98 7.18
C PRO A 400 5.26 27.21 8.00
N LEU A 401 4.87 26.28 8.87
CA LEU A 401 5.79 25.41 9.61
C LEU A 401 6.42 24.38 8.67
N ILE A 402 5.64 23.74 7.80
CA ILE A 402 6.12 22.72 6.87
C ILE A 402 6.75 23.37 5.63
N LEU A 403 8.03 23.07 5.36
CA LEU A 403 8.77 23.51 4.17
C LEU A 403 8.63 22.53 3.00
N ALA A 404 8.60 21.23 3.31
CA ALA A 404 8.22 20.15 2.40
C ALA A 404 7.91 18.89 3.20
N THR A 405 7.02 18.08 2.66
CA THR A 405 6.80 16.68 3.04
C THR A 405 6.90 15.86 1.76
N GLU A 406 7.64 14.77 1.78
CA GLU A 406 7.55 13.70 0.79
C GLU A 406 7.16 12.41 1.53
N SER A 407 6.24 11.65 0.93
CA SER A 407 5.68 10.40 1.46
C SER A 407 5.70 9.38 0.34
N GLY A 408 5.97 8.11 0.66
CA GLY A 408 5.86 7.04 -0.32
C GLY A 408 4.39 6.76 -0.73
N PRO A 409 4.17 6.13 -1.89
CA PRO A 409 2.85 5.96 -2.51
C PRO A 409 1.83 5.18 -1.66
N SER A 410 2.25 4.29 -0.77
CA SER A 410 1.36 3.42 0.01
C SER A 410 0.93 4.02 1.35
N ILE A 411 1.15 5.32 1.55
CA ILE A 411 0.61 6.11 2.67
C ILE A 411 -0.02 7.43 2.18
N PRO A 412 -0.99 7.39 1.25
CA PRO A 412 -1.49 8.57 0.53
C PRO A 412 -2.20 9.62 1.41
N LEU A 413 -2.59 9.25 2.63
CA LEU A 413 -3.22 10.16 3.60
C LEU A 413 -2.21 10.90 4.49
N SER A 414 -0.93 10.49 4.49
CA SER A 414 0.12 11.09 5.32
C SER A 414 0.35 12.56 4.95
N ARG A 415 0.33 13.43 5.96
CA ARG A 415 0.64 14.86 5.87
C ARG A 415 1.91 15.22 6.65
N GLY A 416 2.60 14.21 7.20
CA GLY A 416 3.99 14.30 7.65
C GLY A 416 4.20 15.05 8.97
N LEU A 417 3.13 15.27 9.75
CA LEU A 417 3.19 15.79 11.11
C LEU A 417 2.15 15.08 11.98
N SER A 418 2.61 14.32 12.98
CA SER A 418 1.74 13.63 13.92
C SER A 418 1.60 14.34 15.28
N LEU A 419 0.65 13.87 16.08
CA LEU A 419 0.34 14.31 17.45
C LEU A 419 0.06 13.06 18.29
N TYR A 420 0.43 13.07 19.58
CA TYR A 420 -0.01 12.02 20.50
C TYR A 420 -1.51 12.17 20.80
N ALA A 421 -2.34 11.28 20.27
CA ALA A 421 -3.79 11.35 20.43
C ALA A 421 -4.42 9.98 20.78
N PRO A 422 -4.19 9.45 22.00
CA PRO A 422 -4.77 8.20 22.45
C PRO A 422 -6.31 8.20 22.34
N LEU A 423 -6.87 7.10 21.85
CA LEU A 423 -8.30 7.00 21.56
C LEU A 423 -9.16 7.04 22.84
N ARG A 424 -8.69 6.38 23.91
CA ARG A 424 -9.42 6.20 25.19
C ARG A 424 -8.49 6.39 26.39
N ALA A 425 -9.07 6.56 27.57
CA ALA A 425 -8.33 6.75 28.81
C ALA A 425 -7.40 5.59 29.19
N ASP A 426 -7.71 4.35 28.80
CA ASP A 426 -6.84 3.19 29.05
C ASP A 426 -5.73 3.02 27.99
N ASN A 427 -5.76 3.78 26.88
CA ASN A 427 -4.62 3.87 25.96
C ASN A 427 -3.56 4.89 26.43
N VAL A 428 -3.90 5.78 27.37
CA VAL A 428 -3.01 6.89 27.78
C VAL A 428 -1.75 6.36 28.46
N ARG A 429 -0.59 6.72 27.89
CA ARG A 429 0.72 6.44 28.48
C ARG A 429 1.07 7.46 29.58
N PRO A 430 1.52 7.01 30.76
CA PRO A 430 1.91 7.90 31.86
C PRO A 430 3.02 8.89 31.50
N GLY A 431 3.00 10.08 32.12
CA GLY A 431 4.06 11.08 32.00
C GLY A 431 3.91 12.04 30.81
N TYR A 432 2.91 11.85 29.94
CA TYR A 432 2.63 12.77 28.85
C TYR A 432 2.33 14.20 29.35
N GLU A 433 1.68 14.33 30.51
CA GLU A 433 1.39 15.61 31.16
C GLU A 433 2.64 16.40 31.60
N GLU A 434 3.81 15.75 31.58
CA GLU A 434 5.10 16.40 31.84
C GLU A 434 5.74 17.02 30.59
N THR A 435 5.21 16.75 29.40
CA THR A 435 5.73 17.33 28.15
C THR A 435 5.50 18.85 28.11
N ASP A 436 6.45 19.57 27.50
CA ASP A 436 6.34 21.01 27.29
C ASP A 436 5.11 21.39 26.44
N PHE A 437 4.75 20.54 25.48
CA PHE A 437 3.56 20.72 24.66
C PHE A 437 2.29 20.64 25.49
N ASP A 438 2.11 19.60 26.31
CA ASP A 438 0.90 19.48 27.13
C ASP A 438 0.80 20.61 28.16
N ARG A 439 1.92 21.00 28.79
CA ARG A 439 1.97 22.13 29.72
C ARG A 439 1.58 23.47 29.07
N ALA A 440 1.86 23.65 27.77
CA ALA A 440 1.51 24.85 27.02
C ALA A 440 0.08 24.81 26.43
N VAL A 441 -0.41 23.63 26.07
CA VAL A 441 -1.67 23.44 25.31
C VAL A 441 -2.84 22.99 26.17
N GLY A 442 -2.60 22.20 27.23
CA GLY A 442 -3.63 21.52 28.01
C GLY A 442 -4.33 20.42 27.20
N TRP A 443 -3.56 19.67 26.41
CA TRP A 443 -4.06 18.66 25.47
C TRP A 443 -4.62 17.42 26.18
N SER A 444 -3.88 16.88 27.14
CA SER A 444 -4.30 15.79 28.04
C SER A 444 -5.63 16.10 28.73
N LYS A 445 -5.82 17.36 29.15
CA LYS A 445 -7.05 17.86 29.77
C LYS A 445 -8.21 17.94 28.80
N ALA A 446 -7.97 18.28 27.53
CA ALA A 446 -9.00 18.28 26.49
C ALA A 446 -9.45 16.84 26.17
N LEU A 447 -8.50 15.92 26.01
CA LEU A 447 -8.75 14.50 25.82
C LEU A 447 -9.47 13.85 27.03
N ALA A 448 -9.04 14.17 28.26
CA ALA A 448 -9.71 13.69 29.47
C ALA A 448 -11.19 14.10 29.56
N ALA A 449 -11.57 15.25 29.01
CA ALA A 449 -12.98 15.66 28.90
C ALA A 449 -13.76 14.80 27.89
N VAL A 450 -13.13 14.36 26.80
CA VAL A 450 -13.69 13.41 25.83
C VAL A 450 -13.83 12.02 26.47
N TYR A 451 -12.81 11.53 27.17
CA TYR A 451 -12.84 10.23 27.85
C TYR A 451 -13.88 10.16 28.97
N ALA A 452 -14.08 11.25 29.71
CA ALA A 452 -15.14 11.35 30.70
C ALA A 452 -16.53 11.14 30.08
N MET A 453 -16.73 11.58 28.83
CA MET A 453 -17.97 11.36 28.08
C MET A 453 -18.06 9.95 27.49
N GLN A 454 -16.97 9.41 26.93
CA GLN A 454 -16.89 7.99 26.51
C GLN A 454 -17.32 7.05 27.65
N LYS A 455 -16.74 7.24 28.85
CA LYS A 455 -17.06 6.44 30.04
C LYS A 455 -18.50 6.62 30.54
N LYS A 456 -19.13 7.76 30.26
CA LYS A 456 -20.48 8.12 30.73
C LYS A 456 -21.59 7.69 29.76
N GLU A 457 -21.33 7.75 28.46
CA GLU A 457 -22.35 7.65 27.40
C GLU A 457 -21.99 6.65 26.28
N GLY A 458 -20.74 6.17 26.24
CA GLY A 458 -20.23 5.23 25.24
C GLY A 458 -20.07 3.80 25.71
N MET A 459 -20.33 3.46 26.97
CA MET A 459 -20.07 2.11 27.53
C MET A 459 -21.21 1.09 27.32
N ASP A 460 -22.25 1.43 26.57
CA ASP A 460 -23.29 0.46 26.19
C ASP A 460 -22.80 -0.32 24.94
N PRO A 461 -22.56 -1.65 25.01
CA PRO A 461 -22.13 -2.41 23.85
C PRO A 461 -23.22 -2.46 22.77
N PRO A 462 -22.86 -2.41 21.47
CA PRO A 462 -23.79 -2.71 20.39
C PRO A 462 -24.28 -4.16 20.50
N LYS A 463 -25.43 -4.48 19.91
CA LYS A 463 -25.96 -5.85 19.82
C LYS A 463 -25.93 -6.32 18.37
N ILE A 464 -25.40 -7.50 18.13
CA ILE A 464 -25.49 -8.17 16.83
C ILE A 464 -26.81 -8.96 16.79
N VAL A 465 -27.79 -8.44 16.05
CA VAL A 465 -29.18 -8.95 16.05
C VAL A 465 -29.40 -10.09 15.05
N SER A 466 -28.79 -9.98 13.87
CA SER A 466 -28.81 -11.04 12.86
C SER A 466 -27.52 -11.04 12.04
N VAL A 467 -27.12 -12.23 11.61
CA VAL A 467 -26.04 -12.45 10.65
C VAL A 467 -26.58 -13.44 9.61
N GLU A 468 -26.90 -12.93 8.44
CA GLU A 468 -27.64 -13.61 7.37
C GLU A 468 -26.75 -13.79 6.13
N LEU A 469 -26.86 -14.94 5.48
CA LEU A 469 -26.04 -15.31 4.33
C LEU A 469 -26.92 -15.73 3.15
N GLY A 470 -26.67 -15.17 1.97
CA GLY A 470 -27.44 -15.46 0.77
C GLY A 470 -27.38 -14.34 -0.27
N SER A 471 -28.36 -14.30 -1.17
CA SER A 471 -28.39 -13.33 -2.27
C SER A 471 -29.19 -12.07 -1.91
N PRO A 472 -28.70 -10.86 -2.22
CA PRO A 472 -29.41 -9.62 -1.93
C PRO A 472 -30.53 -9.38 -2.94
N VAL A 473 -31.75 -9.18 -2.45
CA VAL A 473 -32.95 -8.90 -3.24
C VAL A 473 -33.52 -7.53 -2.83
N PRO A 474 -33.75 -6.58 -3.76
CA PRO A 474 -34.37 -5.30 -3.44
C PRO A 474 -35.70 -5.45 -2.69
N LYS A 475 -35.88 -4.72 -1.57
CA LYS A 475 -37.16 -4.73 -0.81
C LYS A 475 -38.28 -4.12 -1.68
N GLN A 476 -39.47 -4.71 -1.63
CA GLN A 476 -40.64 -4.17 -2.35
C GLN A 476 -40.92 -2.71 -1.97
N GLY A 477 -41.18 -1.88 -2.98
CA GLY A 477 -41.45 -0.44 -2.81
C GLY A 477 -40.20 0.44 -2.72
N VAL A 478 -39.00 -0.14 -2.59
CA VAL A 478 -37.75 0.59 -2.85
C VAL A 478 -37.58 0.68 -4.37
N GLY A 479 -37.68 1.89 -4.92
CA GLY A 479 -37.47 2.09 -6.37
C GLY A 479 -36.04 1.77 -6.79
N THR A 480 -35.08 2.20 -5.97
CA THR A 480 -33.66 2.15 -6.28
C THR A 480 -32.85 1.91 -4.99
N PRO A 481 -32.32 0.70 -4.75
CA PRO A 481 -31.52 0.40 -3.56
C PRO A 481 -30.21 1.18 -3.55
N ARG A 482 -29.79 1.66 -2.37
CA ARG A 482 -28.53 2.40 -2.18
C ARG A 482 -27.74 1.97 -0.94
N ARG A 483 -28.36 1.17 -0.05
CA ARG A 483 -27.82 0.81 1.27
C ARG A 483 -28.19 -0.63 1.61
N GLY A 484 -27.47 -1.26 2.55
CA GLY A 484 -27.83 -2.60 3.03
C GLY A 484 -29.25 -2.70 3.60
N ALA A 485 -29.80 -1.62 4.14
CA ALA A 485 -31.20 -1.50 4.57
C ALA A 485 -32.23 -1.63 3.43
N ASP A 486 -31.87 -1.38 2.18
CA ASP A 486 -32.77 -1.45 1.02
C ASP A 486 -32.94 -2.87 0.46
N TYR A 487 -32.07 -3.80 0.88
CA TYR A 487 -32.08 -5.20 0.45
C TYR A 487 -32.64 -6.13 1.53
N ALA A 488 -33.39 -7.15 1.12
CA ALA A 488 -33.57 -8.39 1.88
C ALA A 488 -32.47 -9.39 1.48
N ILE A 489 -32.23 -10.41 2.30
CA ILE A 489 -31.44 -11.58 1.90
C ILE A 489 -32.41 -12.72 1.57
N GLU A 490 -32.28 -13.30 0.37
CA GLU A 490 -32.79 -14.63 0.07
C GLU A 490 -31.79 -15.65 0.63
N PRO A 491 -32.12 -16.41 1.69
CA PRO A 491 -31.14 -17.22 2.41
C PRO A 491 -30.56 -18.35 1.56
N SER A 492 -29.26 -18.58 1.68
CA SER A 492 -28.58 -19.72 1.06
C SER A 492 -27.94 -20.64 2.09
N SER A 493 -28.01 -21.95 1.85
CA SER A 493 -27.30 -22.97 2.64
C SER A 493 -25.84 -23.17 2.21
N GLU A 494 -25.45 -22.58 1.07
CA GLU A 494 -24.10 -22.63 0.52
C GLU A 494 -23.64 -21.23 0.09
N PHE A 495 -22.33 -20.99 0.06
CA PHE A 495 -21.75 -19.79 -0.53
C PHE A 495 -20.84 -20.18 -1.70
N VAL A 496 -20.80 -19.35 -2.73
CA VAL A 496 -19.98 -19.52 -3.94
C VAL A 496 -18.85 -18.48 -3.89
N PRO A 497 -17.58 -18.89 -3.79
CA PRO A 497 -16.44 -17.96 -3.93
C PRO A 497 -16.53 -17.16 -5.23
N LEU A 498 -16.14 -15.88 -5.22
CA LEU A 498 -16.09 -15.00 -6.40
C LEU A 498 -17.43 -14.89 -7.17
N SER A 499 -18.56 -14.83 -6.45
CA SER A 499 -19.93 -14.75 -7.02
C SER A 499 -20.53 -13.34 -7.05
N GLY A 500 -19.73 -12.36 -7.48
CA GLY A 500 -20.07 -10.92 -7.41
C GLY A 500 -21.21 -10.42 -8.31
N THR A 501 -21.42 -9.10 -8.29
CA THR A 501 -22.54 -8.38 -8.93
C THR A 501 -22.74 -8.62 -10.43
N ALA A 502 -21.70 -9.02 -11.17
CA ALA A 502 -21.70 -9.07 -12.63
C ALA A 502 -22.41 -10.29 -13.26
N PHE A 503 -22.73 -11.33 -12.48
CA PHE A 503 -23.27 -12.58 -13.04
C PHE A 503 -24.81 -12.64 -12.97
N SER A 504 -25.44 -12.92 -14.11
CA SER A 504 -26.87 -13.23 -14.20
C SER A 504 -27.09 -14.74 -14.02
N GLY A 505 -28.00 -15.12 -13.11
CA GLY A 505 -28.38 -16.53 -12.91
C GLY A 505 -27.52 -17.36 -11.95
N MET A 506 -26.47 -16.80 -11.34
CA MET A 506 -25.73 -17.44 -10.24
C MET A 506 -26.15 -16.92 -8.86
N THR A 507 -26.07 -17.79 -7.85
CA THR A 507 -26.24 -17.42 -6.43
C THR A 507 -25.15 -16.43 -6.02
N ARG A 508 -25.56 -15.20 -5.73
CA ARG A 508 -24.67 -14.16 -5.20
C ARG A 508 -24.46 -14.39 -3.72
N SER A 509 -23.21 -14.38 -3.29
CA SER A 509 -22.85 -14.64 -1.88
C SER A 509 -22.63 -13.34 -1.13
N TYR A 510 -23.64 -12.90 -0.38
CA TYR A 510 -23.56 -11.72 0.48
C TYR A 510 -23.79 -12.09 1.94
N LEU A 511 -23.12 -11.33 2.80
CA LEU A 511 -23.35 -11.24 4.22
C LEU A 511 -24.22 -10.02 4.51
N LYS A 512 -25.29 -10.20 5.28
CA LYS A 512 -26.00 -9.10 5.90
C LYS A 512 -25.90 -9.20 7.42
N ALA A 513 -25.40 -8.13 8.06
CA ALA A 513 -25.28 -8.04 9.50
C ALA A 513 -26.18 -6.92 10.02
N THR A 514 -27.08 -7.24 10.94
CA THR A 514 -27.88 -6.23 11.65
C THR A 514 -27.22 -5.90 12.98
N LEU A 515 -26.83 -4.64 13.17
CA LEU A 515 -26.37 -4.10 14.45
C LEU A 515 -27.44 -3.20 15.06
N GLU A 516 -27.74 -3.34 16.35
CA GLU A 516 -28.60 -2.44 17.11
C GLU A 516 -27.89 -1.88 18.33
N GLY A 517 -27.87 -0.55 18.49
CA GLY A 517 -27.19 0.09 19.61
C GLY A 517 -27.22 1.61 19.54
N LYS A 518 -26.36 2.24 20.34
CA LYS A 518 -26.04 3.66 20.23
C LYS A 518 -24.55 3.82 20.18
N ASN A 519 -24.07 4.97 19.70
CA ASN A 519 -22.65 5.31 19.78
C ASN A 519 -21.74 4.20 19.22
N ILE A 520 -22.16 3.49 18.16
CA ILE A 520 -21.37 2.43 17.53
C ILE A 520 -20.17 3.07 16.83
N LEU A 521 -18.96 2.60 17.14
CA LEU A 521 -17.73 3.07 16.51
C LEU A 521 -17.49 2.33 15.20
N TRP A 522 -17.47 1.00 15.24
CA TRP A 522 -17.18 0.13 14.11
C TRP A 522 -18.00 -1.17 14.14
N GLY A 523 -18.08 -1.83 12.98
CA GLY A 523 -18.44 -3.24 12.84
C GLY A 523 -17.37 -3.94 12.00
N TYR A 524 -16.83 -5.08 12.44
CA TYR A 524 -15.90 -5.91 11.66
C TYR A 524 -16.54 -7.26 11.34
N CYS A 525 -16.17 -7.84 10.19
CA CYS A 525 -16.43 -9.23 9.87
C CYS A 525 -15.11 -10.01 9.76
N GLY A 526 -15.13 -11.27 10.17
CA GLY A 526 -14.02 -12.21 9.99
C GLY A 526 -14.50 -13.47 9.28
N PHE A 527 -13.69 -13.98 8.37
CA PHE A 527 -14.02 -15.17 7.59
C PHE A 527 -13.07 -16.30 7.98
N ALA A 528 -13.64 -17.32 8.62
CA ALA A 528 -12.91 -18.45 9.15
C ALA A 528 -13.34 -19.74 8.45
N PHE A 529 -12.38 -20.60 8.14
CA PHE A 529 -12.56 -21.73 7.23
C PHE A 529 -12.09 -23.04 7.85
N SER A 530 -12.78 -24.13 7.52
CA SER A 530 -12.42 -25.49 7.92
C SER A 530 -12.71 -26.50 6.81
N ARG A 531 -11.95 -27.59 6.75
CA ARG A 531 -12.27 -28.72 5.87
C ARG A 531 -13.46 -29.54 6.37
N GLU A 532 -13.75 -29.48 7.67
CA GLU A 532 -14.79 -30.27 8.33
C GLU A 532 -15.82 -29.36 9.00
N ARG A 533 -17.10 -29.74 8.93
CA ARG A 533 -18.21 -28.94 9.46
C ARG A 533 -18.05 -28.60 10.95
N ASP A 534 -17.55 -29.55 11.71
CA ASP A 534 -17.41 -29.48 13.17
C ASP A 534 -15.94 -29.46 13.61
N GLY A 535 -15.01 -29.17 12.67
CA GLY A 535 -13.58 -29.03 12.94
C GLY A 535 -13.18 -27.63 13.42
N GLU A 536 -11.87 -27.41 13.57
CA GLU A 536 -11.31 -26.08 13.86
C GLU A 536 -11.46 -25.16 12.64
N TYR A 537 -11.92 -23.93 12.87
CA TYR A 537 -12.02 -22.90 11.82
C TYR A 537 -10.90 -21.89 11.97
N VAL A 538 -10.14 -21.63 10.91
CA VAL A 538 -9.02 -20.67 10.87
C VAL A 538 -9.44 -19.42 10.11
N GLN A 539 -9.33 -18.25 10.74
CA GLN A 539 -9.58 -16.96 10.13
C GLN A 539 -8.47 -16.60 9.14
N SER A 540 -8.84 -16.35 7.88
CA SER A 540 -7.89 -15.88 6.84
C SER A 540 -8.12 -14.42 6.45
N LEU A 541 -9.28 -13.85 6.79
CA LEU A 541 -9.64 -12.47 6.46
C LEU A 541 -10.34 -11.80 7.65
N SER A 542 -9.98 -10.55 7.94
CA SER A 542 -10.69 -9.60 8.81
C SER A 542 -10.93 -8.31 8.04
N GLN A 543 -12.14 -7.77 8.10
CA GLN A 543 -12.52 -6.60 7.29
C GLN A 543 -13.56 -5.71 7.97
N LEU A 544 -13.38 -4.39 7.86
CA LEU A 544 -14.36 -3.43 8.34
C LEU A 544 -15.63 -3.54 7.49
N LEU A 545 -16.78 -3.68 8.14
CA LEU A 545 -18.08 -3.61 7.47
C LEU A 545 -18.40 -2.14 7.16
N PRO A 546 -18.70 -1.80 5.89
CA PRO A 546 -19.09 -0.43 5.54
C PRO A 546 -20.37 -0.04 6.28
N ALA A 547 -20.38 1.16 6.87
CA ALA A 547 -21.59 1.74 7.44
C ALA A 547 -22.64 1.97 6.35
N GLU A 548 -23.94 2.01 6.71
CA GLU A 548 -25.05 2.08 5.74
C GLU A 548 -24.97 3.24 4.72
N ASN A 549 -24.18 4.27 4.99
CA ASN A 549 -23.99 5.44 4.14
C ASN A 549 -22.83 5.30 3.13
N ILE A 550 -22.05 4.22 3.23
CA ILE A 550 -20.99 3.85 2.28
C ILE A 550 -21.60 2.82 1.34
N ASN A 551 -21.55 3.09 0.04
CA ASN A 551 -22.07 2.17 -0.97
C ASN A 551 -21.14 0.93 -1.04
N PRO A 552 -21.66 -0.30 -0.92
CA PRO A 552 -20.82 -1.51 -0.94
C PRO A 552 -20.11 -1.75 -2.28
N ASP A 553 -20.52 -1.07 -3.35
CA ASP A 553 -19.92 -1.13 -4.68
C ASP A 553 -19.01 0.09 -5.01
N GLU A 554 -18.70 0.95 -4.02
CA GLU A 554 -17.79 2.11 -4.18
C GLU A 554 -16.35 1.79 -3.75
N GLU A 555 -15.46 1.59 -4.73
CA GLU A 555 -14.02 1.74 -4.51
C GLU A 555 -13.65 3.22 -4.42
N THR A 556 -13.36 3.70 -3.20
CA THR A 556 -12.91 5.08 -2.95
C THR A 556 -11.59 5.08 -2.20
N THR A 557 -10.67 5.96 -2.61
CA THR A 557 -9.36 6.17 -1.95
C THR A 557 -9.46 7.01 -0.67
N ASP A 558 -10.64 7.51 -0.33
CA ASP A 558 -10.97 8.20 0.91
C ASP A 558 -12.42 7.84 1.29
N ILE A 559 -12.57 6.76 2.07
CA ILE A 559 -13.87 6.17 2.46
C ILE A 559 -14.63 7.07 3.48
N GLY A 560 -14.19 8.32 3.65
CA GLY A 560 -14.67 9.26 4.65
C GLY A 560 -14.50 8.74 6.07
N THR A 561 -15.39 9.18 6.96
CA THR A 561 -15.48 8.68 8.34
C THR A 561 -16.82 7.94 8.50
N PRO A 562 -16.83 6.60 8.67
CA PRO A 562 -18.05 5.81 8.82
C PRO A 562 -18.90 6.25 10.02
N VAL A 563 -20.19 6.57 9.80
CA VAL A 563 -21.12 6.99 10.86
C VAL A 563 -22.30 6.01 10.96
N PHE A 564 -22.25 5.17 11.99
CA PHE A 564 -23.37 4.33 12.40
C PHE A 564 -24.46 5.16 13.08
N ARG A 565 -25.72 4.82 12.81
CA ARG A 565 -26.90 5.47 13.38
C ARG A 565 -27.21 4.91 14.77
N ASP A 566 -27.74 5.76 15.65
CA ASP A 566 -28.43 5.30 16.84
C ASP A 566 -29.68 4.50 16.44
N GLY A 567 -29.88 3.34 17.09
CA GLY A 567 -30.88 2.35 16.71
C GLY A 567 -30.28 1.26 15.83
N ARG A 568 -30.98 0.93 14.73
CA ARG A 568 -30.71 -0.22 13.86
C ARG A 568 -29.88 0.18 12.64
N ASN A 569 -28.89 -0.63 12.32
CA ASN A 569 -28.02 -0.53 11.15
C ASN A 569 -28.02 -1.88 10.43
N GLU A 570 -28.42 -1.91 9.16
CA GLU A 570 -28.47 -3.09 8.30
C GLU A 570 -27.28 -3.05 7.31
N LEU A 571 -26.14 -3.63 7.70
CA LEU A 571 -24.90 -3.64 6.92
C LEU A 571 -24.93 -4.79 5.89
N LEU A 572 -24.45 -4.55 4.68
CA LEU A 572 -24.40 -5.52 3.59
C LEU A 572 -22.98 -5.58 3.01
N TYR A 573 -22.45 -6.78 2.80
CA TYR A 573 -21.07 -7.01 2.37
C TYR A 573 -20.98 -8.20 1.39
N GLN A 574 -20.24 -8.05 0.29
CA GLN A 574 -20.04 -9.09 -0.72
C GLN A 574 -18.94 -10.06 -0.29
N LEU A 575 -19.21 -11.37 -0.37
CA LEU A 575 -18.21 -12.39 -0.02
C LEU A 575 -17.30 -12.72 -1.21
N ALA A 576 -16.04 -12.29 -1.13
CA ALA A 576 -15.01 -12.76 -2.06
C ALA A 576 -14.77 -14.28 -1.96
N GLY A 577 -14.80 -14.83 -0.74
CA GLY A 577 -14.56 -16.27 -0.50
C GLY A 577 -13.13 -16.70 -0.86
N LEU A 578 -12.14 -15.88 -0.50
CA LEU A 578 -10.73 -16.12 -0.76
C LEU A 578 -9.96 -16.50 0.53
N LEU A 579 -8.96 -17.35 0.37
CA LEU A 579 -7.91 -17.65 1.33
C LEU A 579 -6.62 -16.91 0.91
N HIS A 580 -5.88 -16.40 1.89
CA HIS A 580 -4.63 -15.68 1.67
C HIS A 580 -3.44 -16.49 2.19
N TYR A 581 -2.37 -16.52 1.41
CA TYR A 581 -1.12 -17.20 1.72
C TYR A 581 0.06 -16.25 1.50
N PHE A 582 1.10 -16.38 2.32
CA PHE A 582 2.44 -15.98 1.88
C PHE A 582 3.08 -17.17 1.16
N SER A 583 3.74 -16.90 0.03
CA SER A 583 4.53 -17.87 -0.73
C SER A 583 5.95 -17.35 -0.95
N ASN A 584 6.92 -18.26 -0.89
CA ASN A 584 8.32 -18.04 -1.28
C ASN A 584 8.68 -18.80 -2.58
N GLY A 585 7.69 -19.19 -3.38
CA GLY A 585 7.84 -19.97 -4.62
C GLY A 585 8.06 -21.48 -4.41
N GLU A 586 8.69 -21.88 -3.31
CA GLU A 586 8.88 -23.30 -2.94
C GLU A 586 7.76 -23.84 -2.03
N SER A 587 7.23 -22.97 -1.17
CA SER A 587 6.35 -23.31 -0.06
C SER A 587 5.41 -22.15 0.27
N ARG A 588 4.30 -22.44 0.96
CA ARG A 588 3.30 -21.45 1.32
C ARG A 588 2.74 -21.66 2.72
N SER A 589 2.45 -20.57 3.41
CA SER A 589 1.79 -20.58 4.73
C SER A 589 0.52 -19.73 4.70
N LEU A 590 -0.55 -20.23 5.33
CA LEU A 590 -1.83 -19.52 5.44
C LEU A 590 -1.64 -18.29 6.33
N VAL A 591 -2.10 -17.13 5.87
CA VAL A 591 -2.08 -15.88 6.65
C VAL A 591 -3.49 -15.41 6.99
N GLN A 592 -3.60 -14.73 8.12
CA GLN A 592 -4.72 -13.82 8.37
C GLN A 592 -4.36 -12.46 7.79
N VAL A 593 -5.21 -11.98 6.89
CA VAL A 593 -5.12 -10.68 6.27
C VAL A 593 -6.16 -9.75 6.93
N ASP A 594 -5.71 -8.61 7.44
CA ASP A 594 -6.58 -7.54 7.91
C ASP A 594 -6.68 -6.50 6.77
N ALA A 595 -7.80 -6.53 6.03
CA ALA A 595 -7.85 -6.05 4.64
C ALA A 595 -8.38 -4.64 4.39
N VAL A 596 -8.85 -3.94 5.42
CA VAL A 596 -9.29 -2.54 5.30
C VAL A 596 -8.89 -1.78 6.54
N ASP A 597 -7.89 -0.91 6.39
CA ASP A 597 -7.69 0.24 7.27
C ASP A 597 -8.19 1.50 6.56
N VAL A 598 -9.21 2.17 7.12
CA VAL A 598 -9.70 3.47 6.62
C VAL A 598 -8.66 4.58 6.83
N SER A 599 -7.71 4.34 7.73
CA SER A 599 -6.52 5.17 7.96
C SER A 599 -5.47 5.00 6.85
N ASN A 600 -5.47 3.86 6.13
CA ASN A 600 -4.62 3.63 4.96
C ASN A 600 -5.20 2.57 3.99
N PRO A 601 -6.04 2.97 3.01
CA PRO A 601 -6.73 2.01 2.12
C PRO A 601 -5.83 1.34 1.07
N LYS A 602 -4.54 1.70 0.98
CA LYS A 602 -3.55 1.06 0.10
C LYS A 602 -2.73 -0.02 0.80
N LEU A 603 -2.88 -0.18 2.12
CA LEU A 603 -2.09 -1.11 2.91
C LEU A 603 -2.98 -2.17 3.57
N ILE A 604 -2.62 -3.41 3.30
CA ILE A 604 -3.13 -4.60 3.97
C ILE A 604 -2.08 -5.03 5.00
N THR A 605 -2.49 -5.48 6.18
CA THR A 605 -1.54 -5.93 7.21
C THR A 605 -1.67 -7.41 7.54
N VAL A 606 -0.53 -8.06 7.77
CA VAL A 606 -0.43 -9.44 8.28
C VAL A 606 0.43 -9.44 9.54
N SER A 607 -0.13 -9.94 10.64
CA SER A 607 0.58 -10.03 11.93
C SER A 607 1.27 -11.39 12.08
N GLY A 608 2.41 -11.43 12.75
CA GLY A 608 3.15 -12.67 12.98
C GLY A 608 4.27 -12.58 14.00
N LEU A 609 5.06 -13.65 14.07
CA LEU A 609 6.31 -13.74 14.81
C LEU A 609 7.47 -13.86 13.83
N TYR A 610 8.53 -13.10 14.06
CA TYR A 610 9.77 -13.11 13.28
C TYR A 610 10.91 -13.75 14.07
N SER A 611 11.66 -14.65 13.44
CA SER A 611 12.93 -15.19 13.96
C SER A 611 14.05 -14.92 12.97
N SER A 612 15.20 -14.47 13.47
CA SER A 612 16.47 -14.45 12.74
C SER A 612 17.57 -15.15 13.54
N PRO A 613 18.52 -15.89 12.92
CA PRO A 613 19.66 -16.46 13.62
C PRO A 613 20.52 -15.37 14.28
N GLY A 614 20.53 -15.34 15.61
CA GLY A 614 21.22 -14.34 16.44
C GLY A 614 20.29 -13.57 17.37
N LEU A 615 19.01 -13.43 17.01
CA LEU A 615 18.01 -12.62 17.72
C LEU A 615 17.65 -13.12 19.13
N GLY A 616 17.93 -14.40 19.44
CA GLY A 616 17.72 -15.04 20.74
C GLY A 616 16.25 -15.30 21.15
N LYS A 617 15.30 -14.47 20.70
CA LYS A 617 13.85 -14.57 20.90
C LYS A 617 13.10 -14.23 19.61
N ASP A 618 11.86 -14.71 19.49
CA ASP A 618 10.96 -14.27 18.42
C ASP A 618 10.41 -12.87 18.73
N ILE A 619 10.31 -12.01 17.71
CA ILE A 619 9.73 -10.66 17.82
C ILE A 619 8.31 -10.67 17.22
N PRO A 620 7.29 -10.09 17.90
CA PRO A 620 6.00 -9.80 17.29
C PRO A 620 6.13 -8.69 16.25
N VAL A 621 5.62 -8.96 15.04
CA VAL A 621 5.79 -8.10 13.87
C VAL A 621 4.49 -7.93 13.10
N GLN A 622 4.38 -6.82 12.38
CA GLN A 622 3.38 -6.58 11.36
C GLN A 622 4.10 -6.38 10.01
N ILE A 623 3.64 -7.12 9.00
CA ILE A 623 4.06 -6.96 7.61
C ILE A 623 2.99 -6.13 6.90
N GLY A 624 3.43 -5.04 6.26
CA GLY A 624 2.64 -4.22 5.36
C GLY A 624 2.73 -4.73 3.93
N VAL A 625 1.56 -5.00 3.35
CA VAL A 625 1.39 -5.45 1.96
C VAL A 625 0.64 -4.37 1.20
N GLU A 626 1.20 -3.91 0.09
CA GLU A 626 0.53 -2.97 -0.81
C GLU A 626 -0.58 -3.68 -1.60
N SER A 627 -1.77 -3.08 -1.65
CA SER A 627 -3.01 -3.73 -2.13
C SER A 627 -3.04 -4.03 -3.63
N ASP A 628 -2.45 -3.15 -4.45
CA ASP A 628 -2.54 -3.21 -5.92
C ASP A 628 -1.66 -4.34 -6.48
N PHE A 629 -0.43 -4.45 -5.96
CA PHE A 629 0.59 -5.39 -6.39
C PHE A 629 0.77 -6.61 -5.49
N GLY A 630 0.22 -6.61 -4.27
CA GLY A 630 0.42 -7.69 -3.29
C GLY A 630 1.89 -7.84 -2.84
N SER A 631 2.66 -6.76 -2.98
CA SER A 631 4.08 -6.71 -2.62
C SER A 631 4.25 -6.37 -1.15
N ILE A 632 5.23 -6.97 -0.48
CA ILE A 632 5.62 -6.53 0.86
C ILE A 632 6.41 -5.23 0.73
N VAL A 633 5.99 -4.22 1.49
CA VAL A 633 6.52 -2.85 1.40
C VAL A 633 6.97 -2.28 2.75
N SER A 634 6.66 -2.99 3.84
CA SER A 634 7.26 -2.75 5.15
C SER A 634 7.15 -3.97 6.05
N MET A 635 8.08 -4.06 6.99
CA MET A 635 8.01 -5.00 8.09
C MET A 635 8.53 -4.31 9.35
N ALA A 636 7.70 -4.25 10.39
CA ALA A 636 8.05 -3.60 11.63
C ALA A 636 7.65 -4.46 12.83
N GLY A 637 8.45 -4.42 13.89
CA GLY A 637 8.16 -5.03 15.17
C GLY A 637 8.20 -4.01 16.30
N VAL A 638 7.56 -4.35 17.42
CA VAL A 638 7.77 -3.64 18.68
C VAL A 638 8.57 -4.55 19.60
N VAL A 639 9.76 -4.10 19.98
CA VAL A 639 10.66 -4.81 20.88
C VAL A 639 10.62 -4.13 22.22
N THR A 640 10.34 -4.90 23.27
CA THR A 640 10.66 -4.50 24.64
C THR A 640 12.08 -4.96 24.97
N ASP A 641 12.92 -4.03 25.40
CA ASP A 641 14.26 -4.30 25.91
C ASP A 641 14.25 -4.89 27.32
N ALA A 642 15.43 -5.13 27.90
CA ALA A 642 15.56 -5.70 29.24
C ALA A 642 15.05 -4.76 30.35
N GLY A 643 15.10 -3.44 30.14
CA GLY A 643 14.61 -2.42 31.06
C GLY A 643 13.09 -2.16 30.97
N GLY A 644 12.38 -2.91 30.12
CA GLY A 644 10.93 -2.78 29.95
C GLY A 644 10.50 -1.66 29.00
N LYS A 645 11.44 -1.05 28.27
CA LYS A 645 11.18 0.08 27.38
C LYS A 645 10.94 -0.42 25.96
N MET A 646 9.95 0.18 25.31
CA MET A 646 9.46 -0.25 24.00
C MET A 646 10.12 0.56 22.89
N THR A 647 10.56 -0.13 21.85
CA THR A 647 11.21 0.43 20.67
C THR A 647 10.56 -0.15 19.41
N VAL A 648 10.20 0.70 18.45
CA VAL A 648 9.70 0.27 17.14
C VAL A 648 10.91 0.04 16.23
N VAL A 649 11.04 -1.18 15.73
CA VAL A 649 12.15 -1.61 14.89
C VAL A 649 11.64 -1.87 13.47
N ALA A 650 12.23 -1.22 12.47
CA ALA A 650 12.09 -1.66 11.09
C ALA A 650 12.95 -2.91 10.89
N ILE A 651 12.44 -3.86 10.11
CA ILE A 651 13.09 -5.15 9.86
C ILE A 651 13.30 -5.30 8.37
N THR A 652 14.55 -5.58 7.97
CA THR A 652 14.92 -6.00 6.63
C THR A 652 15.30 -7.49 6.70
N PRO A 653 14.41 -8.41 6.32
CA PRO A 653 14.67 -9.84 6.49
C PRO A 653 15.81 -10.36 5.61
N LYS A 654 16.58 -11.30 6.14
CA LYS A 654 17.63 -12.03 5.44
C LYS A 654 17.06 -13.39 4.95
N PRO A 655 17.61 -14.03 3.89
CA PRO A 655 16.97 -15.19 3.25
C PRO A 655 16.70 -16.40 4.15
N GLN A 656 17.51 -16.58 5.20
CA GLN A 656 17.37 -17.64 6.20
C GLN A 656 16.37 -17.34 7.33
N ASP A 657 15.80 -16.13 7.37
CA ASP A 657 14.92 -15.71 8.45
C ASP A 657 13.51 -16.29 8.27
N VAL A 658 12.79 -16.46 9.38
CA VAL A 658 11.53 -17.21 9.42
C VAL A 658 10.40 -16.32 9.93
N PHE A 659 9.33 -16.26 9.16
CA PHE A 659 8.06 -15.67 9.58
C PHE A 659 7.07 -16.77 9.99
N ARG A 660 6.33 -16.54 11.08
CA ARG A 660 5.20 -17.39 11.50
C ARG A 660 3.94 -16.53 11.62
N PRO A 661 2.92 -16.71 10.77
CA PRO A 661 1.69 -15.94 10.85
C PRO A 661 1.00 -16.11 12.21
N LEU A 662 0.39 -15.04 12.74
CA LEU A 662 -0.53 -15.14 13.87
C LEU A 662 -1.95 -15.26 13.32
N LEU A 663 -2.62 -16.37 13.63
CA LEU A 663 -3.91 -16.75 13.07
C LEU A 663 -4.95 -16.83 14.19
N ASN A 664 -6.13 -16.26 13.98
CA ASN A 664 -7.26 -16.52 14.88
C ASN A 664 -7.96 -17.83 14.52
N LYS A 665 -8.15 -18.70 15.51
CA LYS A 665 -8.97 -19.92 15.40
C LYS A 665 -10.26 -19.78 16.19
N ILE A 666 -11.34 -20.37 15.68
CA ILE A 666 -12.58 -20.57 16.45
C ILE A 666 -12.57 -21.99 17.01
N ALA A 667 -12.43 -22.11 18.33
CA ALA A 667 -12.48 -23.36 19.08
C ALA A 667 -13.48 -23.23 20.25
N ASP A 668 -14.36 -24.20 20.43
CA ASP A 668 -15.43 -24.19 21.46
C ASP A 668 -16.26 -22.89 21.52
N GLY A 669 -16.47 -22.26 20.36
CA GLY A 669 -17.21 -20.99 20.24
C GLY A 669 -16.44 -19.75 20.70
N LYS A 670 -15.13 -19.87 20.96
CA LYS A 670 -14.23 -18.75 21.32
C LYS A 670 -13.19 -18.53 20.24
N LEU A 671 -12.76 -17.28 20.09
CA LEU A 671 -11.54 -16.95 19.35
C LEU A 671 -10.32 -17.24 20.23
N VAL A 672 -9.34 -17.92 19.65
CA VAL A 672 -8.02 -18.19 20.24
C VAL A 672 -6.98 -17.87 19.18
N GLN A 673 -6.03 -16.99 19.49
CA GLN A 673 -4.90 -16.74 18.60
C GLN A 673 -3.90 -17.89 18.70
N VAL A 674 -3.42 -18.36 17.55
CA VAL A 674 -2.41 -19.41 17.43
C VAL A 674 -1.31 -18.99 16.47
N VAL A 675 -0.16 -19.63 16.59
CA VAL A 675 0.95 -19.49 15.63
C VAL A 675 0.69 -20.45 14.47
N GLY A 676 0.71 -19.92 13.24
CA GLY A 676 0.59 -20.66 11.99
C GLY A 676 1.90 -21.33 11.55
N ASP A 677 1.86 -22.00 10.40
CA ASP A 677 3.02 -22.72 9.87
C ASP A 677 4.16 -21.74 9.51
N PRO A 678 5.43 -22.05 9.82
CA PRO A 678 6.56 -21.20 9.49
C PRO A 678 6.82 -21.14 7.98
N ILE A 679 7.29 -19.99 7.49
CA ILE A 679 7.79 -19.80 6.14
C ILE A 679 9.17 -19.11 6.18
N GLU A 680 10.14 -19.66 5.45
CA GLU A 680 11.47 -19.04 5.26
C GLU A 680 11.37 -17.89 4.24
N TRP A 681 12.09 -16.79 4.48
CA TRP A 681 11.99 -15.59 3.64
C TRP A 681 12.52 -15.79 2.22
N LYS A 682 13.61 -16.55 2.04
CA LYS A 682 14.30 -16.74 0.75
C LYS A 682 14.59 -15.39 0.06
N ASP A 683 14.29 -15.27 -1.23
CA ASP A 683 14.45 -14.02 -2.00
C ASP A 683 13.29 -13.02 -1.77
N GLY A 684 12.29 -13.38 -0.95
CA GLY A 684 11.13 -12.58 -0.63
C GLY A 684 9.85 -13.41 -0.50
N LEU A 685 8.84 -12.86 0.19
CA LEU A 685 7.50 -13.43 0.24
C LEU A 685 6.54 -12.62 -0.65
N SER A 686 5.62 -13.33 -1.32
CA SER A 686 4.52 -12.74 -2.10
C SER A 686 3.16 -13.15 -1.53
N VAL A 687 2.14 -12.31 -1.72
CA VAL A 687 0.75 -12.67 -1.34
C VAL A 687 0.07 -13.44 -2.46
N VAL A 688 -0.25 -14.71 -2.18
CA VAL A 688 -0.99 -15.60 -3.07
C VAL A 688 -2.40 -15.77 -2.53
N VAL A 689 -3.40 -15.69 -3.42
CA VAL A 689 -4.82 -15.88 -3.07
C VAL A 689 -5.39 -17.14 -3.72
N GLU A 690 -6.30 -17.84 -3.05
CA GLU A 690 -7.01 -18.99 -3.61
C GLU A 690 -8.51 -18.91 -3.28
N PRO A 691 -9.41 -19.35 -4.18
CA PRO A 691 -10.82 -19.54 -3.83
C PRO A 691 -10.94 -20.62 -2.76
N VAL A 692 -11.83 -20.41 -1.78
CA VAL A 692 -12.09 -21.38 -0.72
C VAL A 692 -12.52 -22.73 -1.35
N PRO A 693 -11.86 -23.86 -1.03
CA PRO A 693 -12.11 -25.13 -1.70
C PRO A 693 -13.57 -25.59 -1.59
N ALA A 694 -14.16 -26.01 -2.71
CA ALA A 694 -15.51 -26.55 -2.73
C ALA A 694 -15.67 -27.77 -1.79
N GLY A 695 -16.82 -27.86 -1.13
CA GLY A 695 -17.10 -28.87 -0.10
C GLY A 695 -16.53 -28.58 1.29
N SER A 696 -15.66 -27.58 1.44
CA SER A 696 -15.23 -27.06 2.75
C SER A 696 -16.32 -26.20 3.41
N TRP A 697 -16.04 -25.69 4.61
CA TRP A 697 -16.99 -24.94 5.44
C TRP A 697 -16.41 -23.59 5.85
N MET A 698 -17.26 -22.57 5.87
CA MET A 698 -16.96 -21.23 6.37
C MET A 698 -17.85 -20.90 7.57
N ARG A 699 -17.30 -20.21 8.56
CA ARG A 699 -18.06 -19.45 9.57
C ARG A 699 -17.76 -17.97 9.41
N VAL A 700 -18.78 -17.16 9.63
CA VAL A 700 -18.65 -15.71 9.68
C VAL A 700 -18.66 -15.25 11.12
N LEU A 701 -17.56 -14.60 11.51
CA LEU A 701 -17.44 -13.77 12.69
C LEU A 701 -18.02 -12.39 12.36
N VAL A 702 -18.88 -11.86 13.21
CA VAL A 702 -19.20 -10.42 13.25
C VAL A 702 -18.85 -9.90 14.62
N GLN A 703 -18.21 -8.74 14.66
CA GLN A 703 -17.88 -8.00 15.87
C GLN A 703 -18.41 -6.56 15.73
N ALA A 704 -18.81 -5.95 16.83
CA ALA A 704 -19.13 -4.53 16.86
C ALA A 704 -18.67 -3.92 18.18
N GLU A 705 -18.21 -2.68 18.15
CA GLU A 705 -17.69 -1.97 19.33
C GLU A 705 -18.32 -0.58 19.44
N SER A 706 -18.60 -0.15 20.67
CA SER A 706 -19.03 1.20 20.98
C SER A 706 -17.85 2.19 20.97
N LEU A 707 -18.16 3.48 20.89
CA LEU A 707 -17.17 4.55 21.06
C LEU A 707 -16.46 4.47 22.42
N GLY A 708 -17.10 3.93 23.46
CA GLY A 708 -16.47 3.69 24.77
C GLY A 708 -15.54 2.47 24.83
N GLY A 709 -15.58 1.56 23.85
CA GLY A 709 -14.73 0.36 23.81
C GLY A 709 -15.37 -0.91 24.35
N GLU A 710 -16.70 -0.93 24.48
CA GLU A 710 -17.46 -2.14 24.86
C GLU A 710 -18.01 -2.79 23.59
N GLY A 711 -17.84 -4.11 23.47
CA GLY A 711 -18.12 -4.82 22.23
C GLY A 711 -18.97 -6.08 22.39
N ASP A 712 -19.53 -6.52 21.27
CA ASP A 712 -20.28 -7.76 21.11
C ASP A 712 -19.70 -8.59 19.95
N ILE A 713 -19.89 -9.90 20.02
CA ILE A 713 -19.35 -10.87 19.07
C ILE A 713 -20.39 -11.96 18.77
N HIS A 714 -20.65 -12.14 17.47
CA HIS A 714 -21.50 -13.21 16.97
C HIS A 714 -20.72 -14.11 16.02
N ILE A 715 -20.87 -15.42 16.18
CA ILE A 715 -20.30 -16.43 15.28
C ILE A 715 -21.46 -17.14 14.61
N ALA A 716 -21.64 -16.88 13.31
CA ALA A 716 -22.72 -17.46 12.53
C ALA A 716 -22.55 -18.99 12.38
N PRO A 717 -23.65 -19.74 12.16
CA PRO A 717 -23.60 -21.16 11.82
C PRO A 717 -22.72 -21.42 10.58
N PRO A 718 -22.09 -22.61 10.48
CA PRO A 718 -21.23 -22.93 9.35
C PRO A 718 -22.02 -23.12 8.05
N VAL A 719 -21.52 -22.52 6.97
CA VAL A 719 -22.07 -22.58 5.61
C VAL A 719 -21.08 -23.28 4.69
N ARG A 720 -21.57 -24.11 3.78
CA ARG A 720 -20.73 -24.93 2.89
C ARG A 720 -20.25 -24.12 1.68
N ALA A 721 -19.01 -24.32 1.27
CA ALA A 721 -18.47 -23.76 0.02
C ALA A 721 -18.95 -24.59 -1.18
N ALA A 722 -19.56 -23.94 -2.16
CA ALA A 722 -19.92 -24.53 -3.45
C ALA A 722 -18.84 -24.25 -4.51
N GLU A 723 -18.87 -25.00 -5.62
CA GLU A 723 -18.01 -24.72 -6.78
C GLU A 723 -18.46 -23.43 -7.48
N ASN A 724 -17.50 -22.62 -7.91
CA ASN A 724 -17.79 -21.55 -8.86
C ASN A 724 -17.57 -22.11 -10.28
N PRO A 725 -18.64 -22.31 -11.09
CA PRO A 725 -18.52 -22.94 -12.41
C PRO A 725 -17.68 -22.13 -13.40
N MET A 726 -17.46 -20.83 -13.15
CA MET A 726 -16.63 -19.98 -13.99
C MET A 726 -15.14 -19.98 -13.61
N VAL A 727 -14.78 -20.53 -12.44
CA VAL A 727 -13.42 -20.50 -11.88
C VAL A 727 -12.88 -21.90 -11.59
N THR A 728 -13.60 -22.68 -10.77
CA THR A 728 -13.15 -23.96 -10.23
C THR A 728 -12.73 -24.99 -11.30
N PRO A 729 -13.44 -25.16 -12.43
CA PRO A 729 -13.04 -26.12 -13.47
C PRO A 729 -11.74 -25.76 -14.20
N TYR A 730 -11.40 -24.46 -14.25
CA TYR A 730 -10.33 -23.93 -15.10
C TYR A 730 -9.02 -23.68 -14.35
N LEU A 731 -9.08 -23.54 -13.02
CA LEU A 731 -7.93 -23.19 -12.18
C LEU A 731 -6.72 -24.11 -12.42
N LYS A 732 -6.94 -25.43 -12.37
CA LYS A 732 -5.86 -26.42 -12.53
C LYS A 732 -5.18 -26.34 -13.90
N VAL A 733 -5.95 -26.30 -15.00
CA VAL A 733 -5.37 -26.23 -16.36
C VAL A 733 -4.68 -24.89 -16.60
N THR A 734 -5.14 -23.82 -15.94
CA THR A 734 -4.46 -22.51 -15.98
C THR A 734 -3.10 -22.57 -15.30
N GLN A 735 -3.01 -23.18 -14.12
CA GLN A 735 -1.74 -23.36 -13.40
C GLN A 735 -0.76 -24.27 -14.16
N GLU A 736 -1.27 -25.36 -14.77
CA GLU A 736 -0.43 -26.35 -15.47
C GLU A 736 0.01 -25.91 -16.87
N ARG A 737 -0.78 -25.07 -17.58
CA ARG A 737 -0.57 -24.74 -19.02
C ARG A 737 -0.73 -23.28 -19.40
N GLY A 738 -1.05 -22.39 -18.46
CA GLY A 738 -1.31 -20.98 -18.75
C GLY A 738 -0.20 -20.33 -19.58
N TYR A 739 1.05 -20.50 -19.17
CA TYR A 739 2.20 -19.92 -19.86
C TYR A 739 2.31 -20.34 -21.35
N GLU A 740 1.96 -21.59 -21.68
CA GLU A 740 2.00 -22.13 -23.06
C GLU A 740 1.04 -21.38 -24.01
N HIS A 741 0.00 -20.75 -23.47
CA HIS A 741 -1.12 -20.17 -24.21
C HIS A 741 -1.33 -18.66 -23.95
N PHE A 742 -0.40 -17.98 -23.27
CA PHE A 742 -0.52 -16.56 -22.90
C PHE A 742 0.07 -15.57 -23.91
N LEU A 743 0.99 -16.02 -24.76
CA LEU A 743 1.54 -15.22 -25.86
C LEU A 743 0.65 -15.33 -27.10
N GLY A 744 0.43 -14.20 -27.79
CA GLY A 744 -0.34 -14.17 -29.03
C GLY A 744 -1.17 -12.90 -29.20
N ARG A 745 -2.03 -12.89 -30.22
CA ARG A 745 -2.96 -11.80 -30.50
C ARG A 745 -4.37 -12.29 -30.25
N TYR A 746 -5.17 -11.56 -29.48
CA TYR A 746 -6.49 -11.98 -29.02
C TYR A 746 -7.55 -10.93 -29.35
N ALA A 747 -8.71 -11.36 -29.82
CA ALA A 747 -9.90 -10.52 -29.85
C ALA A 747 -10.55 -10.50 -28.47
N ALA A 748 -10.89 -9.31 -27.97
CA ALA A 748 -11.70 -9.19 -26.76
C ALA A 748 -13.20 -9.34 -27.09
N VAL A 749 -13.84 -10.23 -26.35
CA VAL A 749 -15.27 -10.54 -26.42
C VAL A 749 -15.87 -10.26 -25.04
N GLY A 750 -16.87 -9.39 -24.98
CA GLY A 750 -17.47 -8.91 -23.74
C GLY A 750 -18.96 -8.67 -23.88
N ILE A 751 -19.58 -8.05 -22.88
CA ILE A 751 -21.02 -7.77 -22.88
C ILE A 751 -21.32 -6.58 -23.80
N VAL A 752 -22.10 -6.79 -24.85
CA VAL A 752 -22.50 -5.79 -25.86
C VAL A 752 -24.04 -5.79 -25.98
N PRO A 753 -24.73 -4.64 -26.13
CA PRO A 753 -26.19 -4.62 -26.25
C PRO A 753 -26.68 -5.28 -27.54
N SER A 754 -27.79 -6.01 -27.51
CA SER A 754 -28.41 -6.54 -28.74
C SER A 754 -29.07 -5.44 -29.57
N ARG A 755 -28.95 -5.53 -30.90
CA ARG A 755 -29.67 -4.68 -31.87
C ARG A 755 -31.18 -4.85 -31.83
N THR A 756 -31.67 -5.98 -31.33
CA THR A 756 -33.11 -6.17 -31.03
C THR A 756 -33.60 -5.28 -29.88
N GLY A 757 -32.69 -4.69 -29.11
CA GLY A 757 -33.00 -3.92 -27.91
C GLY A 757 -33.59 -4.76 -26.78
N THR A 758 -33.49 -6.09 -26.84
CA THR A 758 -34.05 -6.99 -25.81
C THR A 758 -33.04 -7.37 -24.73
N ASN A 759 -31.91 -7.99 -25.07
CA ASN A 759 -30.92 -8.45 -24.09
C ASN A 759 -29.52 -7.86 -24.40
N SER A 760 -28.55 -8.10 -23.52
CA SER A 760 -27.12 -8.01 -23.87
C SER A 760 -26.59 -9.38 -24.33
N LEU A 761 -25.54 -9.39 -25.14
CA LEU A 761 -24.91 -10.55 -25.75
C LEU A 761 -23.41 -10.57 -25.44
N LEU A 762 -22.80 -11.75 -25.33
CA LEU A 762 -21.35 -11.87 -25.34
C LEU A 762 -20.86 -11.76 -26.79
N ALA A 763 -20.22 -10.65 -27.15
CA ALA A 763 -19.84 -10.31 -28.53
C ALA A 763 -18.49 -9.58 -28.60
N PRO A 764 -17.80 -9.60 -29.76
CA PRO A 764 -16.54 -8.87 -29.92
C PRO A 764 -16.75 -7.36 -29.74
N ASN A 765 -15.94 -6.72 -28.91
CA ASN A 765 -16.05 -5.27 -28.68
C ASN A 765 -15.19 -4.44 -29.67
N GLY A 766 -14.45 -5.10 -30.58
CA GLY A 766 -13.58 -4.45 -31.55
C GLY A 766 -12.19 -4.08 -31.02
N ALA A 767 -11.85 -4.49 -29.80
CA ALA A 767 -10.49 -4.42 -29.28
C ALA A 767 -9.71 -5.71 -29.56
N VAL A 768 -8.43 -5.54 -29.90
CA VAL A 768 -7.44 -6.60 -30.05
C VAL A 768 -6.34 -6.35 -29.02
N LEU A 769 -6.02 -7.37 -28.22
CA LEU A 769 -4.87 -7.37 -27.31
C LEU A 769 -3.77 -8.24 -27.90
N GLU A 770 -2.62 -7.65 -28.18
CA GLU A 770 -1.41 -8.34 -28.60
C GLU A 770 -0.47 -8.47 -27.39
N ILE A 771 0.00 -9.69 -27.10
CA ILE A 771 0.86 -10.03 -25.96
C ILE A 771 2.15 -10.67 -26.48
N GLU A 772 3.28 -10.04 -26.18
CA GLU A 772 4.61 -10.45 -26.59
C GLU A 772 5.53 -10.67 -25.39
N GLN A 773 6.54 -11.53 -25.55
CA GLN A 773 7.54 -11.78 -24.52
C GLN A 773 8.37 -10.52 -24.26
N ALA A 774 8.37 -10.00 -23.03
CA ALA A 774 9.27 -8.90 -22.68
C ALA A 774 10.72 -9.40 -22.55
N SER A 775 11.68 -8.58 -22.96
CA SER A 775 13.10 -8.91 -22.83
C SER A 775 13.57 -8.86 -21.37
N GLY A 776 14.08 -9.97 -20.86
CA GLY A 776 14.91 -10.00 -19.65
C GLY A 776 14.18 -10.00 -18.29
N ARG A 777 12.88 -10.32 -18.25
CA ARG A 777 12.16 -10.64 -17.00
C ARG A 777 11.20 -11.81 -17.23
N GLU A 778 11.25 -12.78 -16.34
CA GLU A 778 10.28 -13.87 -16.27
C GLU A 778 8.92 -13.30 -15.81
N MET A 779 7.82 -13.85 -16.31
CA MET A 779 6.44 -13.44 -15.98
C MET A 779 6.05 -11.96 -16.21
N ALA A 780 6.85 -11.21 -16.96
CA ALA A 780 6.49 -9.89 -17.47
C ALA A 780 6.38 -9.90 -18.99
N PHE A 781 5.33 -9.29 -19.53
CA PHE A 781 5.00 -9.29 -20.96
C PHE A 781 4.81 -7.87 -21.47
N ALA A 782 5.21 -7.62 -22.71
CA ALA A 782 4.81 -6.42 -23.43
C ALA A 782 3.41 -6.66 -24.00
N ALA A 783 2.54 -5.65 -23.95
CA ALA A 783 1.22 -5.77 -24.57
C ALA A 783 0.81 -4.49 -25.30
N THR A 784 0.04 -4.65 -26.36
CA THR A 784 -0.53 -3.53 -27.13
C THR A 784 -2.03 -3.77 -27.29
N LEU A 785 -2.82 -2.86 -26.71
CA LEU A 785 -4.28 -2.84 -26.86
C LEU A 785 -4.64 -1.91 -28.01
N SER A 786 -5.23 -2.46 -29.08
CA SER A 786 -5.71 -1.72 -30.24
C SER A 786 -7.23 -1.76 -30.30
N ALA A 787 -7.88 -0.59 -30.26
CA ALA A 787 -9.33 -0.45 -30.41
C ALA A 787 -9.67 0.42 -31.63
N PHE A 788 -10.79 0.14 -32.30
CA PHE A 788 -11.18 0.88 -33.50
C PHE A 788 -11.41 2.37 -33.21
N GLY A 789 -10.83 3.24 -34.06
CA GLY A 789 -10.94 4.70 -33.92
C GLY A 789 -10.10 5.30 -32.79
N SER A 790 -9.27 4.51 -32.10
CA SER A 790 -8.36 4.96 -31.03
C SER A 790 -6.90 4.67 -31.40
N ASP A 791 -5.97 5.47 -30.85
CA ASP A 791 -4.55 5.13 -30.91
C ASP A 791 -4.25 3.89 -30.04
N PRO A 792 -3.30 3.02 -30.43
CA PRO A 792 -2.93 1.86 -29.63
C PRO A 792 -2.33 2.25 -28.27
N VAL A 793 -2.75 1.53 -27.22
CA VAL A 793 -2.22 1.71 -25.86
C VAL A 793 -1.18 0.63 -25.58
N HIS A 794 0.05 1.05 -25.30
CA HIS A 794 1.12 0.14 -24.88
C HIS A 794 1.10 -0.07 -23.37
N LEU A 795 1.07 -1.33 -22.96
CA LEU A 795 0.97 -1.81 -21.59
C LEU A 795 2.15 -2.74 -21.29
N ARG A 796 2.38 -3.00 -20.01
CA ARG A 796 3.06 -4.21 -19.55
C ARG A 796 2.05 -5.05 -18.77
N LEU A 797 2.13 -6.36 -18.92
CA LEU A 797 1.37 -7.31 -18.11
C LEU A 797 2.32 -7.97 -17.13
N LEU A 798 2.04 -7.87 -15.84
CA LEU A 798 2.75 -8.58 -14.78
C LEU A 798 1.87 -9.75 -14.34
N VAL A 799 2.39 -10.97 -14.44
CA VAL A 799 1.59 -12.20 -14.22
C VAL A 799 2.06 -12.90 -12.96
N GLN A 800 1.12 -13.17 -12.07
CA GLN A 800 1.33 -13.99 -10.87
C GLN A 800 0.63 -15.34 -11.10
N PRO A 801 1.36 -16.44 -11.36
CA PRO A 801 0.77 -17.72 -11.74
C PRO A 801 0.32 -18.58 -10.56
N GLU A 802 0.81 -18.29 -9.35
CA GLU A 802 0.54 -19.07 -8.14
C GLU A 802 -0.87 -18.82 -7.60
N GLY A 803 -1.47 -19.86 -7.02
CA GLY A 803 -2.85 -19.79 -6.50
C GLY A 803 -3.85 -19.52 -7.62
N LEU A 804 -4.75 -18.55 -7.41
CA LEU A 804 -5.62 -18.02 -8.45
C LEU A 804 -4.83 -17.01 -9.31
N PRO A 805 -4.55 -17.30 -10.59
CA PRO A 805 -3.62 -16.47 -11.35
C PRO A 805 -4.12 -15.05 -11.56
N ILE A 806 -3.26 -14.06 -11.32
CA ILE A 806 -3.57 -12.63 -11.47
C ILE A 806 -2.71 -12.05 -12.60
N VAL A 807 -3.35 -11.29 -13.48
CA VAL A 807 -2.70 -10.47 -14.51
C VAL A 807 -2.91 -9.00 -14.17
N ARG A 808 -1.83 -8.28 -13.90
CA ARG A 808 -1.84 -6.85 -13.61
C ARG A 808 -1.42 -6.08 -14.85
N SER A 809 -2.34 -5.28 -15.39
CA SER A 809 -2.07 -4.37 -16.51
C SER A 809 -1.48 -3.08 -15.97
N VAL A 810 -0.28 -2.70 -16.40
CA VAL A 810 0.42 -1.48 -15.94
C VAL A 810 0.91 -0.61 -17.09
N VAL A 811 1.03 0.69 -16.85
CA VAL A 811 1.69 1.66 -17.75
C VAL A 811 2.95 2.24 -17.10
N PRO A 812 3.99 2.61 -17.89
CA PRO A 812 5.12 3.39 -17.37
C PRO A 812 4.69 4.83 -17.05
N GLY A 813 4.89 5.25 -15.80
CA GLY A 813 4.71 6.63 -15.34
C GLY A 813 6.00 7.46 -15.40
N GLU A 814 5.92 8.71 -14.95
CA GLU A 814 7.11 9.57 -14.82
C GLU A 814 8.17 8.94 -13.90
N GLY A 815 9.45 9.11 -14.25
CA GLY A 815 10.56 8.51 -13.51
C GLY A 815 10.72 6.99 -13.65
N GLY A 816 9.84 6.31 -14.40
CA GLY A 816 9.91 4.85 -14.64
C GLY A 816 9.16 4.00 -13.62
N ALA A 817 8.41 4.60 -12.71
CA ALA A 817 7.45 3.89 -11.87
C ALA A 817 6.37 3.19 -12.73
N LEU A 818 5.80 2.10 -12.23
CA LEU A 818 4.69 1.41 -12.90
C LEU A 818 3.38 1.84 -12.24
N THR A 819 2.43 2.31 -13.04
CA THR A 819 1.07 2.65 -12.57
C THR A 819 0.14 1.49 -12.91
N LEU A 820 -0.58 0.96 -11.91
CA LEU A 820 -1.62 -0.04 -12.14
C LEU A 820 -2.77 0.58 -12.94
N VAL A 821 -3.19 -0.10 -14.00
CA VAL A 821 -4.39 0.21 -14.78
C VAL A 821 -5.55 -0.66 -14.30
N LYS A 822 -5.33 -1.97 -14.15
CA LYS A 822 -6.29 -2.93 -13.61
C LYS A 822 -5.62 -4.26 -13.22
N SER A 823 -6.31 -5.03 -12.38
CA SER A 823 -5.95 -6.39 -11.99
C SER A 823 -7.08 -7.34 -12.38
N ASP A 824 -6.77 -8.39 -13.13
CA ASP A 824 -7.72 -9.43 -13.53
C ASP A 824 -7.30 -10.80 -12.98
N PHE A 825 -8.24 -11.59 -12.46
CA PHE A 825 -8.07 -13.04 -12.36
C PHE A 825 -8.11 -13.64 -13.76
N ALA A 826 -7.05 -14.32 -14.17
CA ALA A 826 -6.90 -14.90 -15.50
C ALA A 826 -7.07 -16.41 -15.47
N LEU A 827 -7.97 -16.94 -16.29
CA LEU A 827 -8.31 -18.36 -16.35
C LEU A 827 -8.25 -18.86 -17.79
N LEU A 828 -7.46 -19.91 -18.02
CA LEU A 828 -7.35 -20.61 -19.29
C LEU A 828 -8.55 -21.55 -19.46
N VAL A 829 -9.37 -21.27 -20.46
CA VAL A 829 -10.60 -21.99 -20.81
C VAL A 829 -10.34 -22.84 -22.07
N PRO A 830 -10.18 -24.17 -21.95
CA PRO A 830 -10.06 -25.07 -23.09
C PRO A 830 -11.45 -25.45 -23.65
N GLU A 831 -11.64 -25.28 -24.96
CA GLU A 831 -12.90 -25.59 -25.67
C GLU A 831 -12.61 -26.31 -27.00
N GLU A 832 -13.05 -27.56 -27.13
CA GLU A 832 -12.91 -28.37 -28.36
C GLU A 832 -11.47 -28.47 -28.92
N GLY A 833 -10.44 -28.32 -28.09
CA GLY A 833 -9.02 -28.31 -28.49
C GLY A 833 -8.44 -26.94 -28.81
N ARG A 834 -9.24 -25.87 -28.72
CA ARG A 834 -8.82 -24.46 -28.71
C ARG A 834 -8.69 -23.95 -27.28
N TYR A 835 -8.07 -22.79 -27.12
CA TYR A 835 -7.88 -22.15 -25.83
C TYR A 835 -8.32 -20.69 -25.87
N SER A 836 -8.88 -20.18 -24.79
CA SER A 836 -9.16 -18.76 -24.62
C SER A 836 -8.98 -18.34 -23.17
N TRP A 837 -8.78 -17.05 -22.92
CA TRP A 837 -8.62 -16.53 -21.56
C TRP A 837 -9.86 -15.84 -21.08
N ARG A 838 -10.38 -16.27 -19.92
CA ARG A 838 -11.36 -15.51 -19.17
C ARG A 838 -10.61 -14.58 -18.22
N MET A 839 -10.78 -13.28 -18.43
CA MET A 839 -10.25 -12.24 -17.55
C MET A 839 -11.41 -11.74 -16.69
N ILE A 840 -11.33 -11.91 -15.37
CA ILE A 840 -12.33 -11.45 -14.40
C ILE A 840 -11.70 -10.32 -13.60
N ASP A 841 -12.18 -9.10 -13.76
CA ASP A 841 -11.70 -7.92 -13.04
C ASP A 841 -11.83 -8.10 -11.52
N CYS A 842 -10.73 -7.93 -10.78
CA CYS A 842 -10.67 -8.26 -9.36
C CYS A 842 -11.56 -7.35 -8.49
N ALA A 843 -11.82 -6.12 -8.94
CA ALA A 843 -12.63 -5.13 -8.25
C ALA A 843 -14.14 -5.36 -8.47
N SER A 844 -14.57 -5.30 -9.74
CA SER A 844 -15.98 -5.34 -10.13
C SER A 844 -16.55 -6.75 -10.30
N GLY A 845 -15.69 -7.76 -10.46
CA GLY A 845 -16.10 -9.10 -10.90
C GLY A 845 -16.64 -9.17 -12.33
N SER A 846 -16.58 -8.07 -13.08
CA SER A 846 -16.91 -8.05 -14.52
C SER A 846 -15.89 -8.90 -15.29
N HIS A 847 -16.26 -9.41 -16.47
CA HIS A 847 -15.36 -10.29 -17.21
C HIS A 847 -15.43 -10.12 -18.72
N ILE A 848 -14.32 -10.46 -19.38
CA ILE A 848 -14.18 -10.58 -20.82
C ILE A 848 -13.53 -11.93 -21.17
N GLN A 849 -13.79 -12.41 -22.38
CA GLN A 849 -13.08 -13.53 -22.98
C GLN A 849 -12.10 -12.99 -24.03
N LEU A 850 -10.81 -13.32 -23.92
CA LEU A 850 -9.80 -13.09 -24.93
C LEU A 850 -9.64 -14.37 -25.75
N ILE A 851 -10.10 -14.34 -27.00
CA ILE A 851 -10.03 -15.50 -27.91
C ILE A 851 -8.86 -15.26 -28.89
N PRO A 852 -7.90 -16.20 -29.03
CA PRO A 852 -6.79 -16.04 -29.96
C PRO A 852 -7.30 -15.77 -31.38
N LEU A 853 -6.69 -14.81 -32.07
CA LEU A 853 -7.05 -14.48 -33.45
C LEU A 853 -6.73 -15.63 -34.42
N ASP A 854 -5.73 -16.44 -34.10
CA ASP A 854 -5.40 -17.67 -34.83
C ASP A 854 -6.45 -18.78 -34.56
N ASP A 855 -7.02 -18.90 -33.36
CA ASP A 855 -8.13 -19.83 -33.08
C ASP A 855 -9.49 -19.30 -33.60
N LEU A 856 -9.59 -17.98 -33.77
CA LEU A 856 -10.61 -17.29 -34.57
C LEU A 856 -10.28 -17.32 -36.07
N TRP A 857 -9.40 -18.21 -36.57
CA TRP A 857 -9.16 -18.35 -38.00
C TRP A 857 -10.49 -18.53 -38.74
N PHE A 858 -10.97 -17.43 -39.31
CA PHE A 858 -11.87 -17.41 -40.43
C PHE A 858 -10.99 -17.53 -41.67
N PRO A 859 -10.70 -18.75 -42.21
CA PRO A 859 -10.55 -18.79 -43.65
C PRO A 859 -11.85 -18.20 -44.21
N ALA A 860 -11.79 -17.35 -45.25
CA ALA A 860 -12.97 -16.62 -45.73
C ALA A 860 -14.19 -17.54 -45.98
N GLY A 861 -13.94 -18.82 -46.28
CA GLY A 861 -14.89 -19.94 -46.32
C GLY A 861 -15.77 -20.19 -45.08
N TYR A 862 -15.47 -19.62 -43.90
CA TYR A 862 -16.38 -19.68 -42.73
C TYR A 862 -17.41 -18.56 -42.74
N LEU A 863 -17.08 -17.38 -43.28
CA LEU A 863 -18.06 -16.31 -43.51
C LEU A 863 -18.91 -16.64 -44.75
N GLU A 864 -18.32 -17.25 -45.80
CA GLU A 864 -19.00 -17.70 -47.02
C GLU A 864 -20.37 -18.34 -46.75
N GLY A 865 -21.41 -17.85 -47.41
CA GLY A 865 -22.79 -18.28 -47.23
C GLY A 865 -23.75 -17.15 -46.93
N GLU A 866 -25.00 -17.52 -46.67
CA GLU A 866 -26.09 -16.60 -46.32
C GLU A 866 -26.49 -16.80 -44.86
N TRP A 867 -26.72 -15.69 -44.17
CA TRP A 867 -26.95 -15.62 -42.73
C TRP A 867 -28.14 -14.73 -42.42
N SER A 868 -28.97 -15.15 -41.46
CA SER A 868 -30.14 -14.39 -40.98
C SER A 868 -29.91 -13.99 -39.52
N GLY A 869 -29.97 -12.67 -39.26
CA GLY A 869 -29.88 -12.09 -37.92
C GLY A 869 -31.19 -12.22 -37.15
N ASP A 870 -31.09 -12.30 -35.83
CA ASP A 870 -32.23 -12.22 -34.90
C ASP A 870 -32.89 -10.83 -34.89
N ASP A 871 -32.19 -9.78 -35.34
CA ASP A 871 -32.74 -8.45 -35.65
C ASP A 871 -33.48 -8.38 -37.01
N GLY A 872 -33.59 -9.51 -37.72
CA GLY A 872 -34.26 -9.62 -39.03
C GLY A 872 -33.45 -9.14 -40.23
N SER A 873 -32.20 -8.73 -40.03
CA SER A 873 -31.27 -8.42 -41.12
C SER A 873 -30.64 -9.67 -41.74
N THR A 874 -30.00 -9.54 -42.90
CA THR A 874 -29.21 -10.61 -43.52
C THR A 874 -27.80 -10.17 -43.85
N LEU A 875 -26.87 -11.12 -43.72
CA LEU A 875 -25.50 -11.02 -44.19
C LEU A 875 -25.24 -12.11 -45.23
N THR A 876 -24.54 -11.76 -46.30
CA THR A 876 -24.10 -12.69 -47.34
C THR A 876 -22.62 -12.46 -47.59
N PHE A 877 -21.83 -13.53 -47.65
CA PHE A 877 -20.43 -13.47 -48.09
C PHE A 877 -20.24 -14.44 -49.25
N ARG A 878 -19.65 -13.98 -50.36
CA ARG A 878 -19.42 -14.79 -51.55
C ARG A 878 -18.28 -14.28 -52.44
N GLY A 879 -17.22 -15.08 -52.59
CA GLY A 879 -16.13 -14.82 -53.53
C GLY A 879 -15.42 -13.48 -53.32
N GLY A 880 -15.27 -13.03 -52.07
CA GLY A 880 -14.70 -11.72 -51.73
C GLY A 880 -15.67 -10.53 -51.86
N GLN A 881 -16.94 -10.79 -52.24
CA GLN A 881 -18.04 -9.83 -52.07
C GLN A 881 -18.76 -10.10 -50.74
N ALA A 882 -19.32 -9.06 -50.15
CA ALA A 882 -20.26 -9.16 -49.04
C ALA A 882 -21.51 -8.30 -49.32
N GLY A 883 -22.64 -8.77 -48.80
CA GLY A 883 -23.92 -8.11 -48.82
C GLY A 883 -24.48 -7.98 -47.41
N TYR A 884 -25.04 -6.82 -47.09
CA TYR A 884 -25.82 -6.57 -45.88
C TYR A 884 -27.17 -5.97 -46.25
N ALA A 885 -28.27 -6.58 -45.80
CA ALA A 885 -29.60 -6.01 -45.89
C ALA A 885 -30.18 -5.87 -44.48
N PRO A 886 -30.46 -4.65 -43.96
CA PRO A 886 -31.20 -4.49 -42.72
C PRO A 886 -32.64 -5.00 -42.90
N ALA A 887 -33.34 -5.30 -41.79
CA ALA A 887 -34.70 -5.84 -41.83
C ALA A 887 -35.66 -4.99 -42.69
N GLY A 888 -36.15 -5.55 -43.79
CA GLY A 888 -37.04 -4.86 -44.74
C GLY A 888 -36.38 -3.75 -45.59
N GLY A 889 -35.05 -3.57 -45.51
CA GLY A 889 -34.30 -2.55 -46.25
C GLY A 889 -33.63 -3.07 -47.51
N ALA A 890 -32.95 -2.16 -48.22
CA ALA A 890 -32.23 -2.48 -49.45
C ALA A 890 -30.90 -3.21 -49.16
N LEU A 891 -30.57 -4.18 -50.00
CA LEU A 891 -29.28 -4.89 -49.98
C LEU A 891 -28.14 -3.94 -50.39
N ARG A 892 -27.21 -3.70 -49.47
CA ARG A 892 -25.94 -3.01 -49.72
C ARG A 892 -24.88 -4.06 -50.01
N GLN A 893 -24.31 -4.07 -51.21
CA GLN A 893 -23.32 -5.06 -51.64
C GLN A 893 -22.05 -4.42 -52.19
N GLY A 894 -20.92 -5.09 -52.00
CA GLY A 894 -19.62 -4.69 -52.56
C GLY A 894 -18.49 -5.59 -52.07
N SER A 895 -17.24 -5.18 -52.31
CA SER A 895 -16.07 -5.91 -51.79
C SER A 895 -15.95 -5.75 -50.28
N PHE A 896 -15.47 -6.78 -49.59
CA PHE A 896 -15.08 -6.68 -48.19
C PHE A 896 -13.61 -7.01 -47.98
N THR A 897 -13.03 -6.42 -46.94
CA THR A 897 -11.74 -6.83 -46.39
C THR A 897 -11.95 -7.44 -45.01
N LEU A 898 -11.29 -8.57 -44.74
CA LEU A 898 -11.18 -9.14 -43.40
C LEU A 898 -9.75 -8.87 -42.88
N SER A 899 -9.64 -8.37 -41.66
CA SER A 899 -8.39 -8.16 -40.94
C SER A 899 -8.66 -8.51 -39.49
N ASP A 900 -7.96 -9.49 -38.93
CA ASP A 900 -8.28 -10.05 -37.61
C ASP A 900 -9.76 -10.49 -37.55
N ASN A 901 -10.52 -10.05 -36.55
CA ASN A 901 -11.97 -10.26 -36.46
C ASN A 901 -12.81 -9.13 -37.10
N ARG A 902 -12.18 -8.17 -37.80
CA ARG A 902 -12.83 -6.99 -38.38
C ARG A 902 -13.12 -7.19 -39.87
N VAL A 903 -14.41 -7.23 -40.20
CA VAL A 903 -14.93 -7.15 -41.57
C VAL A 903 -15.22 -5.68 -41.90
N THR A 904 -14.65 -5.17 -42.99
CA THR A 904 -15.01 -3.87 -43.57
C THR A 904 -15.67 -4.12 -44.93
N LEU A 905 -16.99 -4.06 -44.97
CA LEU A 905 -17.78 -4.13 -46.21
C LEU A 905 -17.80 -2.74 -46.85
N THR A 906 -17.34 -2.64 -48.10
CA THR A 906 -17.30 -1.38 -48.87
C THR A 906 -18.31 -1.48 -50.01
N PRO A 907 -19.52 -0.90 -49.87
CA PRO A 907 -20.52 -0.91 -50.93
C PRO A 907 -20.06 -0.11 -52.15
N SER A 908 -20.61 -0.40 -53.31
CA SER A 908 -20.34 0.37 -54.53
C SER A 908 -20.94 1.79 -54.55
N ASP A 909 -21.77 2.14 -53.54
CA ASP A 909 -22.64 3.32 -53.53
C ASP A 909 -22.63 4.14 -52.22
N GLY A 910 -21.82 3.82 -51.20
CA GLY A 910 -21.87 4.55 -49.93
C GLY A 910 -20.81 4.21 -48.88
N GLN A 911 -21.01 4.72 -47.66
CA GLN A 911 -20.07 4.59 -46.54
C GLN A 911 -19.78 3.12 -46.17
N PRO A 912 -18.52 2.76 -45.86
CA PRO A 912 -18.17 1.41 -45.41
C PRO A 912 -18.92 1.00 -44.14
N LEU A 913 -19.29 -0.28 -44.06
CA LEU A 913 -19.86 -0.92 -42.88
C LEU A 913 -18.77 -1.75 -42.20
N VAL A 914 -18.40 -1.37 -40.97
CA VAL A 914 -17.40 -2.06 -40.16
C VAL A 914 -18.10 -2.95 -39.13
N LEU A 915 -17.74 -4.22 -39.12
CA LEU A 915 -18.31 -5.27 -38.28
C LEU A 915 -17.18 -6.02 -37.56
N PHE A 916 -17.40 -6.38 -36.30
CA PHE A 916 -16.53 -7.28 -35.54
C PHE A 916 -17.24 -8.61 -35.35
N THR A 917 -16.62 -9.71 -35.76
CA THR A 917 -17.29 -11.01 -35.90
C THR A 917 -16.63 -12.09 -35.06
N ALA A 918 -17.41 -12.86 -34.30
CA ALA A 918 -16.97 -14.10 -33.67
C ALA A 918 -17.96 -15.23 -33.96
N TYR A 919 -17.45 -16.43 -34.21
CA TYR A 919 -18.25 -17.62 -34.44
C TYR A 919 -18.34 -18.44 -33.16
N ASN A 920 -19.57 -18.69 -32.68
CA ASN A 920 -19.82 -19.59 -31.56
C ASN A 920 -19.95 -21.03 -32.10
N PRO A 921 -19.06 -21.97 -31.72
CA PRO A 921 -19.02 -23.31 -32.32
C PRO A 921 -20.17 -24.22 -31.88
N GLU A 922 -20.63 -24.09 -30.63
CA GLU A 922 -21.71 -24.92 -30.08
C GLU A 922 -23.05 -24.65 -30.78
N THR A 923 -23.42 -23.37 -30.86
CA THR A 923 -24.66 -22.90 -31.50
C THR A 923 -24.54 -22.82 -33.03
N LYS A 924 -23.31 -22.79 -33.56
CA LYS A 924 -22.97 -22.57 -34.97
C LYS A 924 -23.46 -21.21 -35.50
N ALA A 925 -23.63 -20.26 -34.60
CA ALA A 925 -24.04 -18.89 -34.90
C ALA A 925 -22.85 -17.95 -35.01
N LEU A 926 -23.01 -16.91 -35.83
CA LEU A 926 -22.06 -15.81 -35.97
C LEU A 926 -22.58 -14.62 -35.15
N VAL A 927 -21.85 -14.23 -34.10
CA VAL A 927 -22.16 -13.01 -33.34
C VAL A 927 -21.42 -11.84 -33.97
N VAL A 928 -22.15 -10.79 -34.32
CA VAL A 928 -21.63 -9.65 -35.08
C VAL A 928 -21.94 -8.34 -34.36
N THR A 929 -20.89 -7.64 -33.95
CA THR A 929 -20.98 -6.27 -33.41
C THR A 929 -20.80 -5.26 -34.52
N PHE A 930 -21.71 -4.28 -34.58
CA PHE A 930 -21.70 -3.20 -35.55
C PHE A 930 -20.92 -2.01 -35.00
N ALA A 931 -19.83 -1.59 -35.65
CA ALA A 931 -18.93 -0.57 -35.13
C ALA A 931 -19.52 0.86 -35.11
N ASP A 932 -20.56 1.12 -35.90
CA ASP A 932 -21.27 2.40 -35.97
C ASP A 932 -22.32 2.57 -34.86
N THR A 933 -22.73 1.47 -34.21
CA THR A 933 -23.82 1.42 -33.24
C THR A 933 -23.45 0.69 -31.94
N GLU A 934 -22.17 0.29 -31.76
CA GLU A 934 -21.65 -0.76 -30.86
C GLU A 934 -22.74 -1.69 -30.27
N THR A 935 -23.47 -2.34 -31.16
CA THR A 935 -24.55 -3.28 -30.80
C THR A 935 -24.40 -4.56 -31.60
N ALA A 936 -24.77 -5.69 -30.99
CA ALA A 936 -24.57 -7.03 -31.53
C ALA A 936 -25.87 -7.67 -32.04
N THR A 937 -25.73 -8.53 -33.06
CA THR A 937 -26.80 -9.38 -33.62
C THR A 937 -26.29 -10.81 -33.68
N VAL A 938 -27.16 -11.79 -33.40
CA VAL A 938 -26.85 -13.22 -33.55
C VAL A 938 -27.34 -13.69 -34.92
N TYR A 939 -26.41 -14.09 -35.78
CA TYR A 939 -26.68 -14.56 -37.13
C TYR A 939 -26.63 -16.08 -37.23
N ASN A 940 -27.72 -16.67 -37.73
CA ASN A 940 -27.82 -18.10 -38.01
C ASN A 940 -27.68 -18.36 -39.51
N ARG A 941 -26.92 -19.38 -39.90
CA ARG A 941 -26.67 -19.75 -41.30
C ARG A 941 -27.94 -20.31 -41.95
N GLN A 942 -28.27 -19.87 -43.17
CA GLN A 942 -29.43 -20.32 -43.91
C GLN A 942 -29.25 -21.75 -44.46
N ALA A 943 -30.33 -22.54 -44.39
CA ALA A 943 -30.37 -23.92 -44.86
C ALA A 943 -30.15 -24.01 -46.39
N GLY A 944 -29.23 -24.87 -46.82
CA GLY A 944 -28.85 -25.02 -48.24
C GLY A 944 -27.53 -24.35 -48.63
N SER A 945 -26.90 -23.60 -47.71
CA SER A 945 -25.52 -23.14 -47.85
C SER A 945 -24.53 -24.33 -47.95
N PRO A 946 -23.39 -24.19 -48.66
CA PRO A 946 -22.41 -25.27 -48.79
C PRO A 946 -21.83 -25.70 -47.42
N PRO A 947 -21.46 -26.99 -47.25
CA PRO A 947 -21.00 -27.51 -45.98
C PRO A 947 -19.59 -27.04 -45.59
N HIS A 948 -19.37 -27.02 -44.28
CA HIS A 948 -18.15 -26.65 -43.56
C HIS A 948 -16.90 -27.42 -44.07
N PRO A 949 -15.72 -26.77 -44.21
CA PRO A 949 -14.45 -27.49 -44.26
C PRO A 949 -14.13 -27.97 -42.84
N GLN A 950 -14.08 -29.29 -42.60
CA GLN A 950 -13.94 -29.83 -41.23
C GLN A 950 -12.70 -29.25 -40.51
N PRO A 951 -12.77 -28.97 -39.19
CA PRO A 951 -11.59 -28.83 -38.37
C PRO A 951 -10.82 -30.17 -38.33
N PRO A 952 -9.50 -30.16 -38.11
CA PRO A 952 -8.78 -31.39 -37.77
C PRO A 952 -9.34 -31.99 -36.48
N HIS A 953 -9.70 -33.27 -36.50
CA HIS A 953 -10.36 -33.97 -35.39
C HIS A 953 -9.45 -34.16 -34.16
N PRO A 954 -9.92 -33.83 -32.95
CA PRO A 954 -9.43 -34.42 -31.70
C PRO A 954 -10.09 -35.79 -31.39
N ASP A 955 -9.52 -36.51 -30.42
CA ASP A 955 -9.85 -37.90 -30.05
C ASP A 955 -11.31 -38.09 -29.52
N PRO A 956 -12.04 -39.17 -29.87
CA PRO A 956 -13.46 -39.38 -29.49
C PRO A 956 -13.75 -39.69 -28.00
N SER A 957 -12.83 -39.48 -27.07
CA SER A 957 -12.88 -40.07 -25.72
C SER A 957 -13.33 -39.14 -24.56
N GLN A 958 -14.04 -38.04 -24.84
CA GLN A 958 -14.53 -37.11 -23.79
C GLN A 958 -16.06 -37.14 -23.56
N PRO A 959 -16.51 -36.92 -22.29
CA PRO A 959 -17.94 -36.97 -21.91
C PRO A 959 -18.69 -35.66 -22.20
N GLN A 960 -20.00 -35.77 -22.45
CA GLN A 960 -20.91 -34.62 -22.63
C GLN A 960 -21.35 -34.03 -21.28
N TYR A 961 -21.36 -32.69 -21.19
CA TYR A 961 -21.91 -31.91 -20.08
C TYR A 961 -23.10 -31.04 -20.54
N PRO A 962 -24.00 -30.59 -19.63
CA PRO A 962 -25.34 -30.14 -19.99
C PRO A 962 -25.44 -28.67 -20.43
N SER A 963 -26.39 -28.38 -21.32
CA SER A 963 -26.70 -27.03 -21.79
C SER A 963 -27.38 -26.16 -20.71
N GLN A 964 -26.90 -24.93 -20.53
CA GLN A 964 -27.57 -23.91 -19.71
C GLN A 964 -28.50 -23.02 -20.54
N SER A 965 -29.53 -22.44 -19.89
CA SER A 965 -30.58 -21.63 -20.50
C SER A 965 -30.41 -20.12 -20.26
N VAL A 966 -30.83 -19.32 -21.24
CA VAL A 966 -30.73 -17.84 -21.30
C VAL A 966 -31.78 -17.11 -20.43
N PRO A 967 -31.41 -16.05 -19.68
CA PRO A 967 -32.36 -15.06 -19.15
C PRO A 967 -31.87 -13.57 -19.42
N PRO A 968 -32.54 -12.47 -18.98
CA PRO A 968 -33.43 -11.71 -19.89
C PRO A 968 -33.47 -10.15 -19.83
N GLN A 969 -33.95 -9.53 -20.92
CA GLN A 969 -34.71 -8.25 -21.09
C GLN A 969 -34.11 -6.87 -20.68
N PRO A 970 -34.58 -5.73 -21.29
CA PRO A 970 -33.82 -4.48 -21.35
C PRO A 970 -34.20 -3.44 -20.28
N GLN A 971 -33.29 -2.51 -19.99
CA GLN A 971 -33.49 -1.45 -19.01
C GLN A 971 -34.47 -0.36 -19.47
N VAL A 972 -35.43 -0.04 -18.60
CA VAL A 972 -36.21 1.21 -18.62
C VAL A 972 -35.67 2.10 -17.49
N PRO A 973 -35.52 3.44 -17.67
CA PRO A 973 -35.11 4.32 -16.58
C PRO A 973 -36.03 4.18 -15.35
N PRO A 974 -35.51 4.17 -14.12
CA PRO A 974 -36.34 4.13 -12.91
C PRO A 974 -37.38 5.27 -12.92
N GLN A 975 -38.62 4.99 -12.50
CA GLN A 975 -39.69 5.99 -12.55
C GLN A 975 -39.32 7.25 -11.74
N GLY A 976 -39.20 8.39 -12.44
CA GLY A 976 -38.85 9.68 -11.85
C GLY A 976 -37.35 10.02 -11.84
N ALA A 977 -36.48 9.15 -12.35
CA ALA A 977 -35.06 9.47 -12.52
C ALA A 977 -34.85 10.51 -13.65
N THR A 978 -34.19 11.61 -13.33
CA THR A 978 -33.64 12.57 -14.30
C THR A 978 -32.12 12.66 -14.14
N LEU A 979 -31.43 12.94 -15.24
CA LEU A 979 -30.01 13.28 -15.25
C LEU A 979 -29.71 14.70 -14.76
N ASP A 980 -30.71 15.57 -14.62
CA ASP A 980 -30.51 16.96 -14.14
C ASP A 980 -29.78 17.00 -12.80
N GLY A 981 -28.56 17.55 -12.75
CA GLY A 981 -27.77 17.61 -11.54
C GLY A 981 -26.27 17.67 -11.77
N VAL A 982 -25.51 17.57 -10.69
CA VAL A 982 -24.05 17.43 -10.70
C VAL A 982 -23.71 15.97 -10.41
N TRP A 983 -22.75 15.43 -11.13
CA TRP A 983 -22.30 14.04 -11.06
C TRP A 983 -20.78 14.03 -10.95
N GLY A 984 -20.21 13.10 -10.17
CA GLY A 984 -18.79 12.97 -9.93
C GLY A 984 -18.30 11.59 -10.32
N ALA A 985 -17.06 11.51 -10.77
CA ALA A 985 -16.34 10.26 -11.00
C ALA A 985 -14.86 10.47 -10.64
N PHE A 986 -14.12 9.39 -10.41
CA PHE A 986 -12.66 9.45 -10.33
C PHE A 986 -12.06 8.58 -11.42
N VAL A 987 -11.11 9.13 -12.17
CA VAL A 987 -10.38 8.45 -13.23
C VAL A 987 -8.90 8.80 -13.07
N ASN A 988 -8.04 7.78 -12.91
CA ASN A 988 -6.58 7.95 -12.79
C ASN A 988 -6.16 8.97 -11.70
N GLY A 989 -6.86 8.96 -10.56
CA GLY A 989 -6.64 9.92 -9.47
C GLY A 989 -7.11 11.36 -9.76
N GLN A 990 -7.71 11.62 -10.92
CA GLN A 990 -8.30 12.91 -11.27
C GLN A 990 -9.80 12.91 -10.93
N GLN A 991 -10.27 13.98 -10.31
CA GLN A 991 -11.67 14.21 -10.04
C GLN A 991 -12.37 14.69 -11.32
N LEU A 992 -13.32 13.91 -11.83
CA LEU A 992 -14.23 14.33 -12.88
C LEU A 992 -15.53 14.81 -12.25
N VAL A 993 -16.03 15.94 -12.71
CA VAL A 993 -17.36 16.46 -12.35
C VAL A 993 -18.12 16.72 -13.64
N MET A 994 -19.27 16.09 -13.83
CA MET A 994 -20.19 16.32 -14.94
C MET A 994 -21.47 16.98 -14.43
N GLN A 995 -21.75 18.21 -14.87
CA GLN A 995 -23.05 18.86 -14.64
C GLN A 995 -23.95 18.63 -15.85
N ILE A 996 -25.20 18.21 -15.63
CA ILE A 996 -26.21 18.00 -16.66
C ILE A 996 -27.43 18.89 -16.39
N GLN A 997 -27.97 19.49 -17.45
CA GLN A 997 -29.26 20.20 -17.42
C GLN A 997 -30.04 19.93 -18.70
N GLY A 998 -31.18 19.24 -18.57
CA GLY A 998 -31.99 18.71 -19.65
C GLY A 998 -31.20 17.74 -20.52
N ASN A 999 -30.76 18.23 -21.67
CA ASN A 999 -29.98 17.49 -22.65
C ASN A 999 -28.58 18.11 -22.88
N GLN A 1000 -28.18 19.08 -22.06
CA GLN A 1000 -26.86 19.71 -22.07
C GLN A 1000 -25.99 19.14 -20.95
N TYR A 1001 -24.69 19.05 -21.18
CA TYR A 1001 -23.71 18.65 -20.16
C TYR A 1001 -22.45 19.52 -20.21
N GLY A 1002 -21.75 19.60 -19.09
CA GLY A 1002 -20.39 20.14 -18.94
C GLY A 1002 -19.56 19.25 -18.04
N VAL A 1003 -18.29 19.04 -18.36
CA VAL A 1003 -17.34 18.21 -17.63
C VAL A 1003 -16.14 19.04 -17.18
N TRP A 1004 -15.77 18.93 -15.92
CA TRP A 1004 -14.56 19.48 -15.34
C TRP A 1004 -13.64 18.34 -14.87
N VAL A 1005 -12.33 18.51 -15.05
CA VAL A 1005 -11.29 17.61 -14.53
C VAL A 1005 -10.43 18.40 -13.55
N ASN A 1006 -10.34 17.95 -12.29
CA ASN A 1006 -9.67 18.65 -11.20
C ASN A 1006 -10.09 20.14 -11.07
N GLY A 1007 -11.39 20.41 -11.26
CA GLY A 1007 -11.96 21.76 -11.22
C GLY A 1007 -11.75 22.62 -12.48
N MET A 1008 -10.95 22.16 -13.46
CA MET A 1008 -10.75 22.85 -14.73
C MET A 1008 -11.77 22.39 -15.78
N PRO A 1009 -12.42 23.29 -16.54
CA PRO A 1009 -13.33 22.89 -17.62
C PRO A 1009 -12.60 22.05 -18.66
N SER A 1010 -13.15 20.87 -18.98
CA SER A 1010 -12.57 19.90 -19.91
C SER A 1010 -13.41 19.75 -21.18
N GLU A 1011 -14.71 19.54 -21.02
CA GLU A 1011 -15.64 19.34 -22.13
C GLU A 1011 -17.01 19.94 -21.81
N ALA A 1012 -17.85 20.19 -22.82
CA ALA A 1012 -19.27 20.44 -22.67
C ALA A 1012 -19.95 20.17 -24.01
N GLY A 1013 -21.27 19.94 -24.01
CA GLY A 1013 -22.02 19.64 -25.23
C GLY A 1013 -23.50 19.37 -24.99
N VAL A 1014 -24.12 18.73 -25.99
CA VAL A 1014 -25.49 18.20 -25.93
C VAL A 1014 -25.49 16.69 -26.11
N PHE A 1015 -26.45 16.01 -25.50
CA PHE A 1015 -26.68 14.58 -25.70
C PHE A 1015 -28.17 14.24 -25.83
N GLN A 1016 -28.46 13.00 -26.22
CA GLN A 1016 -29.75 12.32 -26.15
C GLN A 1016 -29.50 10.86 -25.76
N ILE A 1017 -30.46 10.23 -25.09
CA ILE A 1017 -30.37 8.82 -24.69
C ILE A 1017 -31.47 8.02 -25.37
N GLN A 1018 -31.10 6.87 -25.93
CA GLN A 1018 -32.02 5.93 -26.55
C GLN A 1018 -31.60 4.51 -26.16
N GLY A 1019 -32.46 3.83 -25.39
CA GLY A 1019 -32.08 2.57 -24.75
C GLY A 1019 -30.93 2.78 -23.75
N ASN A 1020 -29.88 1.97 -23.89
CA ASN A 1020 -28.66 2.05 -23.10
C ASN A 1020 -27.48 2.71 -23.85
N ARG A 1021 -27.75 3.71 -24.70
CA ARG A 1021 -26.71 4.51 -25.38
C ARG A 1021 -26.99 6.00 -25.21
N MET A 1022 -25.93 6.76 -24.90
CA MET A 1022 -25.90 8.22 -24.90
C MET A 1022 -25.18 8.68 -26.16
N TYR A 1023 -25.91 9.36 -27.03
CA TYR A 1023 -25.40 9.99 -28.25
C TYR A 1023 -25.28 11.48 -28.02
N GLY A 1024 -24.22 12.12 -28.48
CA GLY A 1024 -24.10 13.56 -28.30
C GLY A 1024 -23.11 14.23 -29.23
N GLN A 1025 -22.99 15.54 -29.04
CA GLN A 1025 -22.06 16.39 -29.75
C GLN A 1025 -21.47 17.40 -28.77
N THR A 1026 -20.14 17.45 -28.70
CA THR A 1026 -19.42 18.45 -27.91
C THR A 1026 -19.64 19.85 -28.49
N ASN A 1027 -19.36 20.88 -27.70
CA ASN A 1027 -19.36 22.29 -28.14
C ASN A 1027 -18.26 22.59 -29.18
N THR A 1028 -17.30 21.68 -29.38
CA THR A 1028 -16.33 21.75 -30.49
C THR A 1028 -16.82 21.06 -31.77
N GLY A 1029 -18.03 20.47 -31.75
CA GLY A 1029 -18.66 19.81 -32.88
C GLY A 1029 -18.33 18.32 -33.03
N ALA A 1030 -17.52 17.74 -32.14
CA ALA A 1030 -17.19 16.33 -32.17
C ALA A 1030 -18.40 15.50 -31.70
N ALA A 1031 -18.85 14.56 -32.54
CA ALA A 1031 -19.90 13.63 -32.15
C ALA A 1031 -19.31 12.49 -31.30
N PHE A 1032 -20.04 12.08 -30.27
CA PHE A 1032 -19.71 10.91 -29.47
C PHE A 1032 -20.93 9.99 -29.36
N SER A 1033 -20.66 8.71 -29.15
CA SER A 1033 -21.67 7.73 -28.76
C SER A 1033 -21.02 6.79 -27.77
N ASN A 1034 -21.62 6.67 -26.60
CA ASN A 1034 -21.15 5.81 -25.52
C ASN A 1034 -22.29 4.89 -25.08
N LEU A 1035 -21.97 3.71 -24.57
CA LEU A 1035 -22.92 2.95 -23.78
C LEU A 1035 -23.24 3.77 -22.53
N PHE A 1036 -24.53 3.82 -22.21
CA PHE A 1036 -25.07 4.55 -21.09
C PHE A 1036 -25.96 3.59 -20.30
N GLN A 1037 -25.49 3.15 -19.16
CA GLN A 1037 -26.24 2.24 -18.29
C GLN A 1037 -26.70 3.00 -17.06
N TRP A 1038 -28.02 3.04 -16.84
CA TRP A 1038 -28.52 3.44 -15.53
C TRP A 1038 -28.16 2.35 -14.52
N ASP A 1039 -27.52 2.75 -13.41
CA ASP A 1039 -27.63 1.99 -12.17
C ASP A 1039 -29.15 1.90 -11.84
N PRO A 1040 -29.71 0.72 -11.50
CA PRO A 1040 -31.05 0.60 -10.92
C PRO A 1040 -31.33 1.64 -9.82
N SER A 1041 -30.28 2.04 -9.12
CA SER A 1041 -29.95 3.35 -8.54
C SER A 1041 -30.74 4.64 -8.85
N GLY A 1042 -30.80 5.00 -10.13
CA GLY A 1042 -31.09 6.39 -10.56
C GLY A 1042 -30.11 7.46 -10.00
N MET A 1043 -29.05 7.04 -9.30
CA MET A 1043 -28.02 7.90 -8.68
C MET A 1043 -26.62 7.70 -9.24
N ALA A 1044 -26.39 6.63 -9.98
CA ALA A 1044 -25.23 6.51 -10.83
C ALA A 1044 -25.67 6.21 -12.27
N PHE A 1045 -24.79 6.54 -13.21
CA PHE A 1045 -24.84 5.97 -14.54
C PHE A 1045 -23.41 5.66 -14.99
N ALA A 1046 -23.25 4.52 -15.67
CA ALA A 1046 -22.00 4.20 -16.34
C ALA A 1046 -22.03 4.79 -17.75
N ILE A 1047 -20.97 5.51 -18.13
CA ILE A 1047 -20.64 5.81 -19.52
C ILE A 1047 -19.46 4.91 -19.91
N THR A 1048 -19.72 3.90 -20.75
CA THR A 1048 -18.65 3.09 -21.35
C THR A 1048 -18.38 3.60 -22.76
N ALA A 1049 -17.16 4.07 -22.98
CA ALA A 1049 -16.68 4.50 -24.28
C ALA A 1049 -16.46 3.29 -25.23
N PRO A 1050 -16.44 3.49 -26.56
CA PRO A 1050 -16.30 2.39 -27.53
C PRO A 1050 -15.02 1.54 -27.38
N ASN A 1051 -14.00 2.07 -26.71
CA ASN A 1051 -12.76 1.35 -26.38
C ASN A 1051 -12.88 0.44 -25.13
N GLY A 1052 -14.08 0.30 -24.56
CA GLY A 1052 -14.36 -0.47 -23.34
C GLY A 1052 -14.09 0.27 -22.04
N PHE A 1053 -13.57 1.50 -22.09
CA PHE A 1053 -13.29 2.29 -20.89
C PHE A 1053 -14.59 2.77 -20.24
N THR A 1054 -14.85 2.34 -19.01
CA THR A 1054 -16.09 2.65 -18.27
C THR A 1054 -15.84 3.69 -17.19
N ILE A 1055 -16.58 4.80 -17.23
CA ILE A 1055 -16.63 5.81 -16.19
C ILE A 1055 -17.98 5.74 -15.50
N VAL A 1056 -18.00 5.42 -14.21
CA VAL A 1056 -19.21 5.47 -13.39
C VAL A 1056 -19.36 6.87 -12.80
N TYR A 1057 -20.36 7.61 -13.26
CA TYR A 1057 -20.71 8.92 -12.75
C TYR A 1057 -21.79 8.80 -11.67
N GLN A 1058 -21.53 9.33 -10.49
CA GLN A 1058 -22.41 9.29 -9.33
C GLN A 1058 -22.94 10.68 -8.97
N ARG A 1059 -24.21 10.81 -8.62
CA ARG A 1059 -24.84 12.10 -8.38
C ARG A 1059 -24.31 12.75 -7.09
N MET A 1060 -23.65 13.89 -7.24
CA MET A 1060 -23.13 14.71 -6.16
C MET A 1060 -24.28 15.46 -5.46
N GLN A 1061 -24.09 15.80 -4.17
CA GLN A 1061 -25.03 16.62 -3.39
C GLN A 1061 -24.78 18.12 -3.57
#